data_AF-A0A7C1TDF2-F1
#
_entry.id   AF-A0A7C1TDF2-F1
#
_cell.length_a   1.000
_cell.length_b   1.000
_cell.length_c   1.000
_cell.angle_alpha   90.00
_cell.angle_beta   90.00
_cell.angle_gamma   90.00
#
_symmetry.space_group_name_H-M   'P 1'
#
loop_
_entity.id
_entity.type
_entity.pdbx_description
1 polymer ?
#
loop_
_entity_poly.entity_id
_entity_poly.type
_entity_poly.pdbx_seq_one_letter_code
_entity_poly.pdbx_strand_id
1 'polypeptide(L)'
;MCNLYSCKNVFFVIILSLFLSACGGGNETGDKLSGLSATGVTEADTPINSDTSITLSGSVGDGPVAGATVVIKNASGKTLKSVLSDQQAKYSVNIEVSATDYPLLIEASGGIDLVTDAAPDFILYSVISDPSVKIANLNPFSTMIVKTAEFMTGGLNSANIKIAKSNTLSQLNFGLDSTLVPDPISTPISQSNIAVIVKSSETFGEMIRRTRDTLKNGKTADEIILDLAEDLTDGDLDGVSKNGIIPKTSSVSRLVSVQVLLEALSNDLMVGGTNAAKRMDDSIMESMPGIEPSTSTADVLITGDMLSQAIDAIDRATSKDNSSTLTPIAMQLSSLQSGSTASDISPFKSSRLNPIIVSANNSTPTTTATPTPTPVNNKPVISGSPRTSIREGSRYRFAPSYSDRDGDPLRFRISNKPNWASFNSSTGVLSGTPGMQDARNYPSIRISVTDGTDYTYLPAFSIRVNNLNRAPSISGSPRTSIAEGSRYRFAPSYSDRDGDPLRFRISNKPSWASFNSSTGVLSGTPGMQDARNYPSIRISVSDGTDDTYLPAFSITVNNLNRAPSISGSPATTTLASSRYSFTPSSRDADGDRLTFSITNKPGWATFNTRTGALTGTPSIGAVGNITRNISISVSDGQTRRSLKSFDIEVLGSSNGSVTLSWMPPTENTDNTALSDLAGFKIFYGTTPGVYPNSIDIKNPSISSYIIDNLPSNTYYFVIAAYNSAGISSAYSNEATKVIN
;
A
#
# COMPACT_ATOMS: atom_id res chain seq x y z
N MET A 1 19.38 30.00 -22.32
CA MET A 1 19.89 31.25 -21.69
C MET A 1 20.46 30.92 -20.32
N CYS A 2 21.43 31.71 -19.87
CA CYS A 2 21.96 31.76 -18.50
C CYS A 2 20.88 32.26 -17.50
N ASN A 3 20.97 32.14 -16.16
CA ASN A 3 22.00 31.51 -15.32
C ASN A 3 21.49 31.17 -13.88
N LEU A 4 22.12 30.17 -13.25
CA LEU A 4 22.65 30.14 -11.86
C LEU A 4 22.05 31.06 -10.76
N TYR A 5 21.61 30.48 -9.62
CA TYR A 5 22.41 30.44 -8.36
C TYR A 5 21.68 29.88 -7.11
N SER A 6 22.35 28.98 -6.36
CA SER A 6 22.75 29.13 -4.94
C SER A 6 22.61 27.86 -4.07
N CYS A 7 23.56 27.68 -3.13
CA CYS A 7 23.80 26.44 -2.38
C CYS A 7 23.65 26.59 -0.85
N LYS A 8 23.64 25.46 -0.14
CA LYS A 8 24.37 25.18 1.12
C LYS A 8 24.36 23.65 1.34
N ASN A 9 25.51 22.97 1.31
CA ASN A 9 26.51 22.75 2.39
C ASN A 9 25.93 21.87 3.51
N VAL A 10 26.60 20.82 4.00
CA VAL A 10 28.01 20.64 4.43
C VAL A 10 28.50 19.23 3.98
N PHE A 11 29.63 19.06 3.25
CA PHE A 11 31.04 18.84 3.70
C PHE A 11 31.23 17.56 4.56
N PHE A 12 32.29 16.73 4.47
CA PHE A 12 33.73 16.77 4.07
C PHE A 12 34.07 15.40 3.38
N VAL A 13 35.19 15.02 2.71
CA VAL A 13 36.43 15.58 2.08
C VAL A 13 37.04 14.39 1.25
N ILE A 14 37.48 14.48 -0.03
CA ILE A 14 38.80 14.95 -0.60
C ILE A 14 39.99 14.01 -0.20
N ILE A 15 40.97 13.59 -1.05
CA ILE A 15 41.71 14.15 -2.22
C ILE A 15 42.05 13.02 -3.25
N LEU A 16 42.06 13.20 -4.59
CA LEU A 16 43.21 13.47 -5.52
C LEU A 16 44.35 12.39 -5.50
N SER A 17 44.99 11.93 -6.59
CA SER A 17 45.45 12.67 -7.79
C SER A 17 45.80 11.83 -9.05
N LEU A 18 45.51 12.43 -10.23
CA LEU A 18 46.26 12.52 -11.50
C LEU A 18 47.24 11.43 -12.04
N PHE A 19 46.96 11.03 -13.30
CA PHE A 19 47.85 10.85 -14.49
C PHE A 19 49.24 10.18 -14.42
N LEU A 20 49.45 9.21 -15.33
CA LEU A 20 50.58 9.18 -16.28
C LEU A 20 50.25 8.31 -17.52
N SER A 21 51.07 8.35 -18.58
CA SER A 21 50.67 7.97 -19.95
C SER A 21 51.68 7.07 -20.69
N ALA A 22 51.16 6.26 -21.64
CA ALA A 22 51.81 5.69 -22.83
C ALA A 22 52.95 4.65 -22.67
N CYS A 23 52.87 3.51 -23.39
CA CYS A 23 53.53 3.28 -24.70
C CYS A 23 53.55 1.76 -25.09
N GLY A 24 53.50 1.44 -26.39
CA GLY A 24 53.52 0.06 -26.95
C GLY A 24 52.18 -0.70 -26.84
N GLY A 25 51.69 -1.49 -27.80
CA GLY A 25 52.24 -1.96 -29.09
C GLY A 25 52.74 -3.41 -29.01
N GLY A 26 52.34 -4.37 -29.86
CA GLY A 26 51.39 -4.36 -31.00
C GLY A 26 51.27 -5.75 -31.66
N ASN A 27 50.52 -5.85 -32.77
CA ASN A 27 50.35 -6.99 -33.69
C ASN A 27 49.63 -8.29 -33.20
N GLU A 28 48.38 -8.44 -33.67
CA GLU A 28 47.84 -9.49 -34.56
C GLU A 28 48.07 -11.02 -34.38
N THR A 29 47.06 -11.77 -34.88
CA THR A 29 47.00 -13.22 -35.22
C THR A 29 46.83 -14.25 -34.08
N GLY A 30 46.23 -15.41 -34.40
CA GLY A 30 46.29 -16.63 -33.58
C GLY A 30 44.94 -17.33 -33.31
N ASP A 31 44.56 -18.30 -34.15
CA ASP A 31 43.31 -19.06 -34.06
C ASP A 31 43.26 -20.09 -32.88
N LYS A 32 42.04 -20.34 -32.38
CA LYS A 32 41.47 -21.52 -31.68
C LYS A 32 42.33 -22.57 -30.90
N LEU A 33 41.79 -22.84 -29.69
CA LEU A 33 41.61 -24.15 -29.00
C LEU A 33 42.79 -24.86 -28.29
N SER A 34 42.39 -25.66 -27.26
CA SER A 34 43.18 -26.51 -26.34
C SER A 34 44.12 -25.74 -25.37
N GLY A 35 44.42 -26.24 -24.16
CA GLY A 35 43.83 -27.38 -23.44
C GLY A 35 44.70 -27.84 -22.26
N LEU A 36 44.21 -27.67 -21.01
CA LEU A 36 44.70 -28.19 -19.71
C LEU A 36 46.22 -28.37 -19.49
N SER A 37 46.80 -27.63 -18.52
CA SER A 37 47.36 -28.20 -17.27
C SER A 37 47.96 -27.11 -16.36
N ALA A 38 48.12 -27.39 -15.06
CA ALA A 38 48.38 -26.40 -14.01
C ALA A 38 49.84 -26.32 -13.52
N THR A 39 50.30 -25.08 -13.27
CA THR A 39 51.21 -24.62 -12.17
C THR A 39 51.13 -23.09 -12.11
N GLY A 40 51.18 -22.39 -10.97
CA GLY A 40 51.16 -22.84 -9.57
C GLY A 40 51.47 -21.69 -8.59
N VAL A 41 50.49 -21.33 -7.76
CA VAL A 41 50.58 -20.52 -6.51
C VAL A 41 51.22 -19.12 -6.55
N THR A 42 50.38 -18.08 -6.44
CA THR A 42 50.57 -16.96 -5.50
C THR A 42 49.23 -16.67 -4.83
N GLU A 43 49.22 -16.39 -3.52
CA GLU A 43 48.00 -16.20 -2.74
C GLU A 43 47.43 -14.77 -2.83
N ALA A 44 46.25 -14.57 -2.21
CA ALA A 44 45.61 -13.29 -1.94
C ALA A 44 45.08 -12.49 -3.15
N ASP A 45 44.03 -13.02 -3.78
CA ASP A 45 42.76 -12.29 -3.72
C ASP A 45 41.58 -13.28 -3.60
N THR A 46 40.71 -13.10 -2.60
CA THR A 46 39.51 -13.94 -2.42
C THR A 46 38.35 -13.34 -3.21
N PRO A 47 37.82 -14.00 -4.25
CA PRO A 47 36.57 -13.57 -4.85
C PRO A 47 35.48 -13.74 -3.81
N ILE A 48 34.87 -12.64 -3.36
CA ILE A 48 33.64 -12.70 -2.57
C ILE A 48 32.50 -13.03 -3.53
N ASN A 49 32.41 -14.31 -3.90
CA ASN A 49 31.18 -14.86 -4.43
C ASN A 49 30.19 -14.84 -3.27
N SER A 50 29.37 -13.79 -3.22
CA SER A 50 28.29 -13.66 -2.24
C SER A 50 27.11 -14.56 -2.66
N ASP A 51 27.37 -15.86 -2.66
CA ASP A 51 26.44 -16.92 -3.04
C ASP A 51 25.19 -16.78 -2.18
N THR A 52 24.11 -16.36 -2.81
CA THR A 52 22.89 -15.98 -2.12
C THR A 52 22.00 -17.21 -2.01
N SER A 53 21.77 -17.66 -0.77
CA SER A 53 20.82 -18.74 -0.51
C SER A 53 19.40 -18.26 -0.81
N ILE A 54 18.72 -18.94 -1.75
CA ILE A 54 17.34 -18.65 -2.14
C ILE A 54 16.50 -19.93 -2.09
N THR A 55 15.23 -19.77 -1.71
CA THR A 55 14.21 -20.79 -1.96
C THR A 55 13.62 -20.59 -3.36
N LEU A 56 13.63 -21.63 -4.18
CA LEU A 56 12.82 -21.73 -5.39
C LEU A 56 11.63 -22.65 -5.14
N SER A 57 10.51 -22.38 -5.80
CA SER A 57 9.33 -23.25 -5.77
C SER A 57 8.57 -23.23 -7.10
N GLY A 58 7.62 -24.14 -7.25
CA GLY A 58 6.72 -24.19 -8.42
C GLY A 58 5.86 -25.45 -8.40
N SER A 59 4.99 -25.57 -9.39
CA SER A 59 4.34 -26.84 -9.73
C SER A 59 5.07 -27.54 -10.87
N VAL A 60 5.07 -28.86 -10.87
CA VAL A 60 5.46 -29.69 -12.01
C VAL A 60 4.21 -30.20 -12.69
N GLY A 61 4.22 -30.18 -14.02
CA GLY A 61 3.06 -30.57 -14.78
C GLY A 61 2.02 -29.48 -14.85
N ASP A 62 1.00 -29.88 -15.57
CA ASP A 62 0.06 -29.05 -16.28
C ASP A 62 -1.26 -29.84 -16.40
N GLY A 63 -1.21 -31.15 -16.65
CA GLY A 63 -1.79 -32.12 -15.71
C GLY A 63 -0.82 -32.34 -14.53
N PRO A 64 -1.24 -32.25 -13.25
CA PRO A 64 -0.30 -32.14 -12.14
C PRO A 64 0.52 -33.42 -11.94
N VAL A 65 1.85 -33.33 -12.05
CA VAL A 65 2.76 -34.49 -12.01
C VAL A 65 3.37 -34.68 -10.62
N ALA A 66 2.95 -35.72 -9.92
CA ALA A 66 3.48 -36.13 -8.63
C ALA A 66 4.75 -36.99 -8.77
N GLY A 67 5.75 -36.78 -7.90
CA GLY A 67 6.98 -37.59 -7.86
C GLY A 67 7.95 -37.40 -9.04
N ALA A 68 7.79 -36.34 -9.84
CA ALA A 68 8.73 -36.01 -10.92
C ALA A 68 10.09 -35.57 -10.37
N THR A 69 11.18 -35.94 -11.05
CA THR A 69 12.53 -35.47 -10.71
C THR A 69 12.77 -34.11 -11.33
N VAL A 70 12.81 -33.07 -10.48
CA VAL A 70 13.10 -31.69 -10.83
C VAL A 70 14.59 -31.43 -10.66
N VAL A 71 15.26 -30.95 -11.70
CA VAL A 71 16.70 -30.64 -11.71
C VAL A 71 16.88 -29.17 -12.03
N ILE A 72 17.67 -28.47 -11.20
CA ILE A 72 17.98 -27.05 -11.36
C ILE A 72 19.44 -26.95 -11.83
N LYS A 73 19.64 -26.32 -13.00
CA LYS A 73 20.93 -26.06 -13.64
C LYS A 73 21.18 -24.55 -13.73
N ASN A 74 22.44 -24.16 -13.67
CA ASN A 74 22.85 -22.78 -13.93
C ASN A 74 23.09 -22.52 -15.44
N ALA A 75 23.46 -21.29 -15.78
CA ALA A 75 23.77 -20.84 -17.14
C ALA A 75 24.91 -21.61 -17.85
N SER A 76 25.79 -22.32 -17.11
CA SER A 76 26.81 -23.22 -17.71
C SER A 76 26.37 -24.69 -17.80
N GLY A 77 25.10 -24.98 -17.53
CA GLY A 77 24.53 -26.33 -17.55
C GLY A 77 24.88 -27.18 -16.34
N LYS A 78 25.61 -26.65 -15.35
CA LYS A 78 25.97 -27.36 -14.11
C LYS A 78 24.72 -27.51 -13.26
N THR A 79 24.37 -28.75 -12.92
CA THR A 79 23.34 -29.04 -11.91
C THR A 79 23.75 -28.46 -10.56
N LEU A 80 22.90 -27.58 -10.02
CA LEU A 80 23.02 -27.04 -8.67
C LEU A 80 22.30 -27.93 -7.65
N LYS A 81 21.14 -28.48 -8.03
CA LYS A 81 20.28 -29.26 -7.13
C LYS A 81 19.32 -30.16 -7.91
N SER A 82 18.84 -31.20 -7.23
CA SER A 82 17.69 -31.99 -7.66
C SER A 82 16.76 -32.24 -6.47
N VAL A 83 15.46 -32.36 -6.73
CA VAL A 83 14.38 -32.58 -5.77
C VAL A 83 13.25 -33.35 -6.46
N LEU A 84 12.37 -34.02 -5.71
CA LEU A 84 11.14 -34.60 -6.26
C LEU A 84 9.96 -33.62 -6.08
N SER A 85 8.99 -33.64 -7.00
CA SER A 85 7.67 -33.06 -6.71
C SER A 85 6.92 -33.92 -5.68
N ASP A 86 6.12 -33.27 -4.84
CA ASP A 86 5.28 -33.92 -3.84
C ASP A 86 4.00 -34.52 -4.46
N GLN A 87 3.11 -35.05 -3.62
CA GLN A 87 1.83 -35.63 -4.05
C GLN A 87 0.80 -34.59 -4.52
N GLN A 88 1.10 -33.29 -4.39
CA GLN A 88 0.30 -32.18 -4.90
C GLN A 88 1.01 -31.54 -6.12
N ALA A 89 1.93 -32.28 -6.74
CA ALA A 89 2.82 -31.90 -7.84
C ALA A 89 3.73 -30.68 -7.58
N LYS A 90 3.86 -30.22 -6.33
CA LYS A 90 4.66 -29.03 -5.99
C LYS A 90 6.09 -29.41 -5.68
N TYR A 91 7.02 -28.51 -5.95
CA TYR A 91 8.38 -28.61 -5.46
C TYR A 91 8.79 -27.32 -4.74
N SER A 92 9.68 -27.46 -3.76
CA SER A 92 10.31 -26.34 -3.05
C SER A 92 11.73 -26.75 -2.65
N VAL A 93 12.70 -25.88 -2.91
CA VAL A 93 14.11 -26.23 -2.80
C VAL A 93 14.98 -25.01 -2.50
N ASN A 94 15.88 -25.15 -1.52
CA ASN A 94 16.90 -24.16 -1.24
C ASN A 94 18.15 -24.43 -2.09
N ILE A 95 18.64 -23.39 -2.77
CA ILE A 95 19.87 -23.40 -3.57
C ILE A 95 20.72 -22.17 -3.25
N GLU A 96 22.02 -22.28 -3.49
CA GLU A 96 22.98 -21.18 -3.41
C GLU A 96 23.33 -20.75 -4.83
N VAL A 97 23.20 -19.46 -5.14
CA VAL A 97 23.42 -18.92 -6.50
C VAL A 97 24.11 -17.56 -6.47
N SER A 98 24.97 -17.33 -7.44
CA SER A 98 25.61 -16.06 -7.74
C SER A 98 24.91 -15.34 -8.92
N ALA A 99 25.33 -14.11 -9.25
CA ALA A 99 24.76 -13.38 -10.38
C ALA A 99 25.11 -14.02 -11.75
N THR A 100 26.18 -14.80 -11.84
CA THR A 100 26.63 -15.47 -13.08
C THR A 100 25.99 -16.84 -13.30
N ASP A 101 25.22 -17.35 -12.33
CA ASP A 101 24.46 -18.59 -12.49
C ASP A 101 23.17 -18.42 -13.32
N TYR A 102 22.72 -17.18 -13.54
CA TYR A 102 21.48 -16.87 -14.28
C TYR A 102 21.71 -16.79 -15.80
N PRO A 103 20.77 -17.29 -16.63
CA PRO A 103 19.48 -17.88 -16.26
C PRO A 103 19.61 -19.28 -15.66
N LEU A 104 18.80 -19.53 -14.63
CA LEU A 104 18.63 -20.87 -14.07
C LEU A 104 17.65 -21.63 -14.97
N LEU A 105 18.09 -22.77 -15.51
CA LEU A 105 17.23 -23.71 -16.24
C LEU A 105 16.69 -24.74 -15.24
N ILE A 106 15.38 -24.96 -15.24
CA ILE A 106 14.73 -26.00 -14.47
C ILE A 106 14.13 -27.00 -15.46
N GLU A 107 14.40 -28.29 -15.26
CA GLU A 107 13.84 -29.39 -16.04
C GLU A 107 13.18 -30.40 -15.10
N ALA A 108 12.09 -31.02 -15.55
CA ALA A 108 11.38 -32.05 -14.78
C ALA A 108 11.04 -33.25 -15.67
N SER A 109 11.28 -34.45 -15.13
CA SER A 109 11.14 -35.72 -15.85
C SER A 109 10.66 -36.86 -14.95
N GLY A 110 9.95 -37.82 -15.54
CA GLY A 110 9.29 -38.91 -14.79
C GLY A 110 8.15 -38.40 -13.91
N GLY A 111 7.86 -39.14 -12.84
CA GLY A 111 6.66 -38.93 -12.02
C GLY A 111 5.41 -39.58 -12.62
N ILE A 112 4.25 -39.26 -12.06
CA ILE A 112 2.92 -39.68 -12.53
C ILE A 112 2.09 -38.41 -12.70
N ASP A 113 1.61 -38.17 -13.92
CA ASP A 113 0.55 -37.21 -14.21
C ASP A 113 -0.78 -37.74 -13.67
N LEU A 114 -1.43 -36.95 -12.81
CA LEU A 114 -2.70 -37.31 -12.17
C LEU A 114 -3.93 -37.15 -13.09
N VAL A 115 -3.78 -36.66 -14.32
CA VAL A 115 -4.86 -36.66 -15.33
C VAL A 115 -4.91 -37.99 -16.10
N THR A 116 -3.75 -38.51 -16.52
CA THR A 116 -3.63 -39.74 -17.31
C THR A 116 -3.28 -41.00 -16.50
N ASP A 117 -2.92 -40.85 -15.23
CA ASP A 117 -2.36 -41.91 -14.36
C ASP A 117 -1.09 -42.58 -14.95
N ALA A 118 -0.35 -41.84 -15.79
CA ALA A 118 0.82 -42.29 -16.54
C ALA A 118 2.04 -41.36 -16.35
N ALA A 119 3.21 -41.75 -16.87
CA ALA A 119 4.38 -40.87 -16.89
C ALA A 119 4.26 -39.85 -18.05
N PRO A 120 4.69 -38.57 -17.87
CA PRO A 120 4.64 -37.56 -18.92
C PRO A 120 5.34 -37.98 -20.22
N ASP A 121 4.74 -37.65 -21.37
CA ASP A 121 5.23 -38.01 -22.70
C ASP A 121 6.53 -37.31 -23.13
N PHE A 122 6.93 -36.23 -22.45
CA PHE A 122 8.08 -35.37 -22.77
C PHE A 122 8.66 -34.70 -21.50
N ILE A 123 9.86 -34.14 -21.61
CA ILE A 123 10.52 -33.41 -20.52
C ILE A 123 9.94 -32.00 -20.42
N LEU A 124 9.50 -31.61 -19.22
CA LEU A 124 8.99 -30.27 -18.95
C LEU A 124 10.14 -29.33 -18.57
N TYR A 125 10.14 -28.11 -19.11
CA TYR A 125 11.16 -27.10 -18.88
C TYR A 125 10.58 -25.77 -18.38
N SER A 126 11.35 -25.06 -17.57
CA SER A 126 11.05 -23.72 -17.07
C SER A 126 12.35 -22.95 -16.79
N VAL A 127 12.28 -21.63 -16.59
CA VAL A 127 13.47 -20.78 -16.53
C VAL A 127 13.29 -19.59 -15.59
N ILE A 128 14.34 -19.27 -14.82
CA ILE A 128 14.44 -18.03 -14.04
C ILE A 128 15.61 -17.22 -14.58
N SER A 129 15.32 -16.17 -15.33
CA SER A 129 16.33 -15.22 -15.86
C SER A 129 16.39 -13.88 -15.12
N ASP A 130 15.52 -13.69 -14.13
CA ASP A 130 15.48 -12.52 -13.24
C ASP A 130 15.73 -12.97 -11.78
N PRO A 131 16.82 -12.52 -11.13
CA PRO A 131 17.13 -12.88 -9.74
C PRO A 131 16.08 -12.47 -8.69
N SER A 132 15.10 -11.64 -9.02
CA SER A 132 13.96 -11.34 -8.13
C SER A 132 12.88 -12.42 -8.13
N VAL A 133 12.76 -13.21 -9.22
CA VAL A 133 11.75 -14.26 -9.36
C VAL A 133 12.15 -15.52 -8.59
N LYS A 134 11.18 -16.15 -7.92
CA LYS A 134 11.36 -17.34 -7.06
C LYS A 134 10.37 -18.48 -7.35
N ILE A 135 9.48 -18.27 -8.33
CA ILE A 135 8.49 -19.25 -8.78
C ILE A 135 8.81 -19.62 -10.23
N ALA A 136 8.86 -20.92 -10.52
CA ALA A 136 9.00 -21.47 -11.86
C ALA A 136 8.16 -22.75 -12.02
N ASN A 137 6.92 -22.61 -12.48
CA ASN A 137 6.11 -23.77 -12.84
C ASN A 137 6.65 -24.41 -14.13
N LEU A 138 6.54 -25.73 -14.24
CA LEU A 138 6.98 -26.52 -15.39
C LEU A 138 5.75 -27.10 -16.10
N ASN A 139 5.41 -26.55 -17.26
CA ASN A 139 4.26 -26.92 -18.08
C ASN A 139 4.61 -26.80 -19.59
N PRO A 140 3.78 -27.28 -20.54
CA PRO A 140 4.05 -27.18 -21.98
C PRO A 140 4.21 -25.75 -22.48
N PHE A 141 3.53 -24.77 -21.87
CA PHE A 141 3.75 -23.36 -22.19
C PHE A 141 5.15 -22.90 -21.77
N SER A 142 5.58 -23.10 -20.51
CA SER A 142 6.95 -22.77 -20.09
C SER A 142 7.99 -23.55 -20.88
N THR A 143 7.68 -24.79 -21.25
CA THR A 143 8.53 -25.68 -22.05
C THR A 143 8.73 -25.13 -23.46
N MET A 144 7.64 -24.79 -24.16
CA MET A 144 7.68 -24.18 -25.49
C MET A 144 8.38 -22.81 -25.46
N ILE A 145 8.18 -22.02 -24.41
CA ILE A 145 8.86 -20.73 -24.21
C ILE A 145 10.37 -20.92 -24.03
N VAL A 146 10.81 -21.88 -23.21
CA VAL A 146 12.23 -22.21 -23.03
C VAL A 146 12.84 -22.70 -24.34
N LYS A 147 12.22 -23.66 -25.03
CA LYS A 147 12.77 -24.20 -26.28
C LYS A 147 12.79 -23.18 -27.42
N THR A 148 11.74 -22.37 -27.56
CA THR A 148 11.71 -21.29 -28.55
C THR A 148 12.81 -20.25 -28.26
N ALA A 149 13.08 -19.94 -26.98
CA ALA A 149 14.17 -19.05 -26.59
C ALA A 149 15.58 -19.68 -26.74
N GLU A 150 15.73 -21.00 -26.60
CA GLU A 150 16.98 -21.73 -26.89
C GLU A 150 17.37 -21.62 -28.38
N PHE A 151 16.42 -21.71 -29.31
CA PHE A 151 16.66 -21.55 -30.74
C PHE A 151 16.88 -20.09 -31.20
N MET A 152 16.55 -19.09 -30.38
CA MET A 152 16.79 -17.68 -30.71
C MET A 152 18.28 -17.31 -30.62
N THR A 153 18.70 -16.34 -31.44
CA THR A 153 20.08 -15.83 -31.42
C THR A 153 20.43 -15.29 -30.02
N GLY A 154 21.50 -15.83 -29.41
CA GLY A 154 21.86 -15.54 -28.03
C GLY A 154 21.18 -16.41 -26.97
N GLY A 155 20.43 -17.45 -27.38
CA GLY A 155 19.88 -18.50 -26.51
C GLY A 155 19.00 -17.99 -25.37
N LEU A 156 19.03 -18.69 -24.23
CA LEU A 156 18.28 -18.31 -23.04
C LEU A 156 18.79 -16.98 -22.46
N ASN A 157 17.98 -15.95 -22.58
CA ASN A 157 18.14 -14.66 -21.92
C ASN A 157 16.78 -13.96 -21.80
N SER A 158 16.65 -12.96 -20.91
CA SER A 158 15.38 -12.31 -20.60
C SER A 158 14.70 -11.61 -21.79
N ALA A 159 15.42 -11.26 -22.85
CA ALA A 159 14.82 -10.71 -24.07
C ALA A 159 14.20 -11.82 -24.93
N ASN A 160 14.95 -12.89 -25.20
CA ASN A 160 14.47 -14.03 -25.97
C ASN A 160 13.30 -14.75 -25.28
N ILE A 161 13.36 -14.94 -23.95
CA ILE A 161 12.26 -15.53 -23.16
C ILE A 161 10.97 -14.68 -23.29
N LYS A 162 11.08 -13.34 -23.31
CA LYS A 162 9.93 -12.45 -23.49
C LYS A 162 9.32 -12.54 -24.88
N ILE A 163 10.14 -12.67 -25.93
CA ILE A 163 9.68 -12.85 -27.31
C ILE A 163 9.05 -14.24 -27.47
N ALA A 164 9.73 -15.28 -27.02
CA ALA A 164 9.23 -16.66 -27.01
C ALA A 164 7.88 -16.81 -26.29
N LYS A 165 7.65 -16.10 -25.17
CA LYS A 165 6.32 -16.02 -24.54
C LYS A 165 5.28 -15.37 -25.44
N SER A 166 5.62 -14.24 -26.07
CA SER A 166 4.69 -13.57 -26.99
C SER A 166 4.32 -14.44 -28.19
N ASN A 167 5.26 -15.24 -28.71
CA ASN A 167 5.06 -16.12 -29.86
C ASN A 167 4.29 -17.39 -29.48
N THR A 168 4.63 -18.00 -28.33
CA THR A 168 3.91 -19.17 -27.80
C THR A 168 2.45 -18.83 -27.53
N LEU A 169 2.18 -17.75 -26.79
CA LEU A 169 0.81 -17.41 -26.38
C LEU A 169 -0.06 -16.84 -27.51
N SER A 170 0.52 -16.37 -28.63
CA SER A 170 -0.26 -15.90 -29.79
C SER A 170 -0.64 -17.04 -30.75
N GLN A 171 0.20 -18.06 -30.90
CA GLN A 171 -0.01 -19.19 -31.81
C GLN A 171 -0.63 -20.41 -31.11
N LEU A 172 -0.34 -20.60 -29.82
CA LEU A 172 -0.60 -21.81 -29.03
C LEU A 172 -1.17 -21.47 -27.63
N ASN A 173 -2.29 -20.73 -27.57
CA ASN A 173 -2.92 -20.29 -26.31
C ASN A 173 -3.67 -21.41 -25.57
N PHE A 174 -4.40 -22.27 -26.29
CA PHE A 174 -5.18 -23.40 -25.78
C PHE A 174 -6.20 -23.11 -24.64
N GLY A 175 -6.55 -21.85 -24.38
CA GLY A 175 -7.47 -21.47 -23.30
C GLY A 175 -6.78 -20.89 -22.06
N LEU A 176 -5.46 -20.67 -22.09
CA LEU A 176 -4.75 -20.03 -20.99
C LEU A 176 -5.14 -18.56 -20.90
N ASP A 177 -6.06 -18.23 -19.99
CA ASP A 177 -6.53 -16.86 -19.75
C ASP A 177 -5.41 -16.01 -19.14
N SER A 178 -4.88 -15.07 -19.94
CA SER A 178 -3.79 -14.18 -19.53
C SER A 178 -4.16 -13.18 -18.44
N THR A 179 -5.44 -13.04 -18.08
CA THR A 179 -5.89 -12.26 -16.92
C THR A 179 -5.75 -13.03 -15.59
N LEU A 180 -5.83 -14.36 -15.65
CA LEU A 180 -5.69 -15.28 -14.51
C LEU A 180 -4.29 -15.94 -14.44
N VAL A 181 -3.61 -16.03 -15.58
CA VAL A 181 -2.22 -16.51 -15.73
C VAL A 181 -1.41 -15.56 -16.63
N PRO A 182 -1.00 -14.38 -16.14
CA PRO A 182 -0.22 -13.42 -16.93
C PRO A 182 1.17 -13.93 -17.37
N ASP A 183 1.67 -14.97 -16.70
CA ASP A 183 2.93 -15.63 -17.00
C ASP A 183 2.91 -17.12 -16.60
N PRO A 184 2.93 -18.08 -17.55
CA PRO A 184 2.84 -19.51 -17.22
C PRO A 184 4.07 -20.05 -16.45
N ILE A 185 5.19 -19.32 -16.48
CA ILE A 185 6.40 -19.62 -15.71
C ILE A 185 6.21 -19.18 -14.24
N SER A 186 5.93 -17.91 -13.97
CA SER A 186 6.04 -17.32 -12.62
C SER A 186 4.72 -17.03 -11.90
N THR A 187 3.55 -17.22 -12.52
CA THR A 187 2.26 -16.98 -11.83
C THR A 187 2.05 -18.04 -10.73
N PRO A 188 1.73 -17.64 -9.48
CA PRO A 188 1.36 -18.60 -8.44
C PRO A 188 0.09 -19.38 -8.81
N ILE A 189 0.09 -20.69 -8.58
CA ILE A 189 -1.12 -21.52 -8.69
C ILE A 189 -2.02 -21.26 -7.48
N SER A 190 -3.31 -21.03 -7.76
CA SER A 190 -4.33 -20.60 -6.82
C SER A 190 -5.69 -21.16 -7.22
N GLN A 191 -6.65 -21.16 -6.31
CA GLN A 191 -8.03 -21.60 -6.58
C GLN A 191 -8.65 -20.87 -7.80
N SER A 192 -8.34 -19.60 -8.00
CA SER A 192 -8.89 -18.78 -9.11
C SER A 192 -8.26 -19.05 -10.48
N ASN A 193 -7.16 -19.81 -10.58
CA ASN A 193 -6.52 -20.10 -11.86
C ASN A 193 -6.16 -21.58 -12.10
N ILE A 194 -6.21 -22.45 -11.09
CA ILE A 194 -5.81 -23.87 -11.24
C ILE A 194 -6.62 -24.62 -12.30
N ALA A 195 -7.94 -24.42 -12.41
CA ALA A 195 -8.74 -25.06 -13.45
C ALA A 195 -8.40 -24.55 -14.88
N VAL A 196 -8.10 -23.26 -15.02
CA VAL A 196 -7.68 -22.65 -16.29
C VAL A 196 -6.31 -23.19 -16.71
N ILE A 197 -5.37 -23.29 -15.76
CA ILE A 197 -4.08 -23.94 -15.95
C ILE A 197 -4.34 -25.36 -16.43
N VAL A 198 -4.98 -26.22 -15.63
CA VAL A 198 -5.12 -27.66 -15.92
C VAL A 198 -5.80 -27.93 -17.26
N LYS A 199 -6.89 -27.22 -17.58
CA LYS A 199 -7.60 -27.42 -18.85
C LYS A 199 -6.79 -27.00 -20.06
N SER A 200 -6.22 -25.79 -20.07
CA SER A 200 -5.46 -25.28 -21.22
C SER A 200 -4.15 -26.05 -21.45
N SER A 201 -3.61 -26.59 -20.37
CA SER A 201 -2.42 -27.41 -20.27
C SER A 201 -2.58 -28.79 -20.92
N GLU A 202 -3.51 -29.64 -20.43
CA GLU A 202 -3.75 -30.94 -21.07
C GLU A 202 -4.21 -30.78 -22.53
N THR A 203 -4.91 -29.68 -22.86
CA THR A 203 -5.25 -29.33 -24.25
C THR A 203 -4.00 -29.08 -25.11
N PHE A 204 -2.91 -28.53 -24.57
CA PHE A 204 -1.62 -28.40 -25.26
C PHE A 204 -0.89 -29.76 -25.31
N GLY A 205 -0.81 -30.48 -24.19
CA GLY A 205 -0.19 -31.81 -24.11
C GLY A 205 -0.78 -32.80 -25.13
N GLU A 206 -2.10 -32.91 -25.19
CA GLU A 206 -2.83 -33.76 -26.14
C GLU A 206 -2.64 -33.33 -27.61
N MET A 207 -2.42 -32.03 -27.88
CA MET A 207 -2.06 -31.55 -29.22
C MET A 207 -0.67 -32.06 -29.65
N ILE A 208 0.32 -32.02 -28.76
CA ILE A 208 1.65 -32.61 -29.02
C ILE A 208 1.52 -34.12 -29.21
N ARG A 209 0.81 -34.81 -28.32
CA ARG A 209 0.57 -36.27 -28.34
C ARG A 209 -0.06 -36.74 -29.65
N ARG A 210 -1.15 -36.10 -30.08
CA ARG A 210 -1.81 -36.41 -31.37
C ARG A 210 -1.00 -36.00 -32.60
N THR A 211 -0.18 -34.96 -32.51
CA THR A 211 0.72 -34.56 -33.61
C THR A 211 1.77 -35.64 -33.86
N ARG A 212 2.42 -36.12 -32.78
CA ARG A 212 3.34 -37.27 -32.79
C ARG A 212 2.69 -38.51 -33.41
N ASP A 213 1.53 -38.92 -32.88
CA ASP A 213 0.84 -40.15 -33.27
C ASP A 213 0.24 -40.09 -34.69
N THR A 214 -0.03 -38.88 -35.18
CA THR A 214 -0.44 -38.61 -36.58
C THR A 214 0.73 -38.76 -37.55
N LEU A 215 1.90 -38.21 -37.23
CA LEU A 215 3.02 -38.11 -38.16
C LEU A 215 3.57 -39.49 -38.54
N LYS A 216 3.55 -40.45 -37.61
CA LYS A 216 3.98 -41.86 -37.81
C LYS A 216 5.38 -42.02 -38.40
N ASN A 217 6.21 -41.01 -38.22
CA ASN A 217 7.60 -40.92 -38.68
C ASN A 217 8.62 -41.39 -37.61
N GLY A 218 8.14 -41.82 -36.44
CA GLY A 218 8.97 -42.30 -35.34
C GLY A 218 9.45 -41.21 -34.36
N LYS A 219 9.05 -39.94 -34.54
CA LYS A 219 9.40 -38.87 -33.60
C LYS A 219 8.80 -39.08 -32.21
N THR A 220 9.55 -38.66 -31.20
CA THR A 220 9.14 -38.48 -29.80
C THR A 220 8.33 -37.18 -29.62
N ALA A 221 7.69 -37.00 -28.46
CA ALA A 221 6.97 -35.75 -28.18
C ALA A 221 7.94 -34.56 -27.99
N ASP A 222 9.12 -34.77 -27.39
CA ASP A 222 10.19 -33.77 -27.32
C ASP A 222 10.64 -33.30 -28.71
N GLU A 223 10.77 -34.20 -29.70
CA GLU A 223 11.10 -33.83 -31.08
C GLU A 223 9.97 -33.05 -31.79
N ILE A 224 8.70 -33.25 -31.41
CA ILE A 224 7.60 -32.40 -31.89
C ILE A 224 7.69 -31.01 -31.25
N ILE A 225 8.01 -30.93 -29.95
CA ILE A 225 8.21 -29.64 -29.26
C ILE A 225 9.38 -28.87 -29.87
N LEU A 226 10.50 -29.54 -30.19
CA LEU A 226 11.65 -28.90 -30.83
C LEU A 226 11.34 -28.39 -32.25
N ASP A 227 10.65 -29.18 -33.08
CA ASP A 227 10.19 -28.74 -34.41
C ASP A 227 9.35 -27.44 -34.34
N LEU A 228 8.36 -27.41 -33.43
CA LEU A 228 7.45 -26.28 -33.29
C LEU A 228 8.15 -25.07 -32.64
N ALA A 229 9.07 -25.30 -31.71
CA ALA A 229 9.85 -24.26 -31.05
C ALA A 229 10.86 -23.56 -31.99
N GLU A 230 11.42 -24.29 -32.96
CA GLU A 230 12.32 -23.71 -33.97
C GLU A 230 11.53 -22.83 -34.97
N ASP A 231 10.35 -23.30 -35.38
CA ASP A 231 9.41 -22.59 -36.25
C ASP A 231 8.96 -21.28 -35.59
N LEU A 232 8.53 -21.32 -34.32
CA LEU A 232 8.10 -20.16 -33.52
C LEU A 232 9.18 -19.08 -33.25
N THR A 233 10.41 -19.23 -33.75
CA THR A 233 11.49 -18.24 -33.52
C THR A 233 11.34 -16.93 -34.27
N ASP A 234 10.42 -16.81 -35.23
CA ASP A 234 10.11 -15.54 -35.92
C ASP A 234 8.77 -14.91 -35.48
N GLY A 235 7.83 -15.72 -34.99
CA GLY A 235 6.51 -15.29 -34.52
C GLY A 235 5.35 -16.06 -35.14
N ASP A 236 5.58 -16.79 -36.23
CA ASP A 236 4.59 -17.64 -36.89
C ASP A 236 4.87 -19.14 -36.69
N LEU A 237 3.90 -19.97 -37.07
CA LEU A 237 3.97 -21.43 -37.00
C LEU A 237 3.62 -22.06 -38.36
N ASP A 238 4.18 -21.50 -39.44
CA ASP A 238 3.84 -21.86 -40.82
C ASP A 238 4.75 -22.93 -41.46
N GLY A 239 5.79 -23.36 -40.74
CA GLY A 239 6.75 -24.37 -41.16
C GLY A 239 8.00 -23.79 -41.84
N VAL A 240 8.30 -22.49 -41.71
CA VAL A 240 9.48 -21.83 -42.28
C VAL A 240 10.42 -21.35 -41.18
N SER A 241 11.37 -22.19 -40.77
CA SER A 241 12.41 -21.81 -39.81
C SER A 241 13.58 -21.08 -40.48
N LYS A 242 14.44 -20.45 -39.67
CA LYS A 242 15.70 -19.83 -40.12
C LYS A 242 16.70 -20.83 -40.72
N ASN A 243 16.58 -22.12 -40.40
CA ASN A 243 17.51 -23.16 -40.83
C ASN A 243 16.93 -24.07 -41.94
N GLY A 244 15.61 -24.03 -42.19
CA GLY A 244 14.98 -24.84 -43.22
C GLY A 244 13.45 -24.82 -43.17
N ILE A 245 12.83 -25.67 -43.99
CA ILE A 245 11.37 -25.83 -44.02
C ILE A 245 11.02 -27.06 -43.16
N ILE A 246 10.16 -26.88 -42.15
CA ILE A 246 9.59 -27.94 -41.29
C ILE A 246 8.08 -28.08 -41.59
N PRO A 247 7.64 -28.17 -42.86
CA PRO A 247 6.26 -27.85 -43.23
C PRO A 247 5.27 -28.88 -42.71
N LYS A 248 5.71 -30.12 -42.46
CA LYS A 248 4.84 -31.22 -42.03
C LYS A 248 4.43 -31.09 -40.57
N THR A 249 5.36 -30.87 -39.65
CA THR A 249 5.05 -30.83 -38.21
C THR A 249 4.13 -29.65 -37.88
N SER A 250 4.44 -28.45 -38.38
CA SER A 250 3.61 -27.26 -38.19
C SER A 250 2.26 -27.31 -38.91
N SER A 251 2.17 -27.93 -40.10
CA SER A 251 0.88 -28.13 -40.77
C SER A 251 0.02 -29.18 -40.08
N VAL A 252 0.62 -30.27 -39.57
CA VAL A 252 -0.11 -31.32 -38.86
C VAL A 252 -0.55 -30.81 -37.49
N SER A 253 0.29 -30.13 -36.72
CA SER A 253 -0.08 -29.58 -35.41
C SER A 253 -1.22 -28.56 -35.51
N ARG A 254 -1.19 -27.65 -36.50
CA ARG A 254 -2.29 -26.70 -36.78
C ARG A 254 -3.58 -27.36 -37.30
N LEU A 255 -3.57 -28.63 -37.71
CA LEU A 255 -4.78 -29.40 -38.08
C LEU A 255 -5.27 -30.32 -36.94
N VAL A 256 -4.34 -30.88 -36.16
CA VAL A 256 -4.62 -31.65 -34.94
C VAL A 256 -5.23 -30.73 -33.88
N SER A 257 -4.73 -29.51 -33.73
CA SER A 257 -5.25 -28.52 -32.78
C SER A 257 -6.73 -28.19 -33.02
N VAL A 258 -7.24 -28.30 -34.26
CA VAL A 258 -8.69 -28.17 -34.55
C VAL A 258 -9.51 -29.09 -33.67
N GLN A 259 -9.14 -30.37 -33.63
CA GLN A 259 -9.89 -31.39 -32.93
C GLN A 259 -9.74 -31.21 -31.41
N VAL A 260 -8.50 -31.01 -30.95
CA VAL A 260 -8.17 -30.89 -29.53
C VAL A 260 -8.82 -29.65 -28.91
N LEU A 261 -8.78 -28.51 -29.62
CA LEU A 261 -9.48 -27.29 -29.19
C LEU A 261 -11.00 -27.48 -29.18
N LEU A 262 -11.61 -28.08 -30.22
CA LEU A 262 -13.06 -28.28 -30.25
C LEU A 262 -13.56 -29.17 -29.11
N GLU A 263 -12.85 -30.27 -28.82
CA GLU A 263 -13.16 -31.16 -27.71
C GLU A 263 -13.02 -30.42 -26.36
N ALA A 264 -11.93 -29.68 -26.14
CA ALA A 264 -11.70 -28.89 -24.93
C ALA A 264 -12.70 -27.73 -24.75
N LEU A 265 -13.12 -27.06 -25.84
CA LEU A 265 -14.18 -26.05 -25.84
C LEU A 265 -15.50 -26.64 -25.32
N SER A 266 -15.84 -27.87 -25.71
CA SER A 266 -17.02 -28.60 -25.21
C SER A 266 -16.83 -29.31 -23.86
N ASN A 267 -15.67 -29.18 -23.21
CA ASN A 267 -15.29 -29.95 -22.01
C ASN A 267 -15.40 -31.49 -22.19
N ASP A 268 -15.12 -31.94 -23.42
CA ASP A 268 -15.18 -33.34 -23.87
C ASP A 268 -13.79 -33.78 -24.39
N LEU A 269 -12.71 -33.23 -23.79
CA LEU A 269 -11.32 -33.46 -24.19
C LEU A 269 -10.97 -34.94 -24.04
N MET A 270 -10.70 -35.61 -25.15
CA MET A 270 -10.37 -37.03 -25.16
C MET A 270 -8.87 -37.22 -24.95
N VAL A 271 -8.43 -37.94 -23.93
CA VAL A 271 -7.02 -38.32 -23.72
C VAL A 271 -6.93 -39.83 -23.65
N GLY A 272 -6.00 -40.42 -24.42
CA GLY A 272 -5.91 -41.89 -24.56
C GLY A 272 -7.18 -42.58 -25.10
N GLY A 273 -8.13 -41.82 -25.65
CA GLY A 273 -9.45 -42.31 -26.07
C GLY A 273 -10.54 -42.26 -25.00
N THR A 274 -10.30 -41.64 -23.84
CA THR A 274 -11.28 -41.43 -22.75
C THR A 274 -11.48 -39.93 -22.50
N ASN A 275 -12.70 -39.48 -22.17
CA ASN A 275 -12.91 -38.07 -21.78
C ASN A 275 -12.19 -37.79 -20.45
N ALA A 276 -11.23 -36.85 -20.47
CA ALA A 276 -10.36 -36.51 -19.36
C ALA A 276 -10.96 -35.52 -18.35
N ALA A 277 -12.10 -34.86 -18.64
CA ALA A 277 -12.66 -33.80 -17.82
C ALA A 277 -12.81 -34.17 -16.34
N LYS A 278 -13.28 -35.40 -16.05
CA LYS A 278 -13.39 -35.86 -14.66
C LYS A 278 -12.02 -36.05 -13.99
N ARG A 279 -11.00 -36.57 -14.69
CA ARG A 279 -9.65 -36.72 -14.10
C ARG A 279 -8.95 -35.37 -13.97
N MET A 280 -9.17 -34.41 -14.87
CA MET A 280 -8.74 -33.02 -14.67
C MET A 280 -9.36 -32.45 -13.38
N ASP A 281 -10.67 -32.56 -13.19
CA ASP A 281 -11.36 -32.10 -11.98
C ASP A 281 -10.89 -32.82 -10.69
N ASP A 282 -10.65 -34.14 -10.75
CA ASP A 282 -10.06 -34.91 -9.65
C ASP A 282 -8.64 -34.40 -9.31
N SER A 283 -7.79 -34.22 -10.33
CA SER A 283 -6.39 -33.80 -10.19
C SER A 283 -6.25 -32.40 -9.58
N ILE A 284 -7.24 -31.52 -9.81
CA ILE A 284 -7.37 -30.20 -9.17
C ILE A 284 -7.59 -30.35 -7.66
N MET A 285 -8.45 -31.28 -7.23
CA MET A 285 -8.69 -31.56 -5.81
C MET A 285 -7.49 -32.23 -5.14
N GLU A 286 -6.82 -33.15 -5.84
CA GLU A 286 -5.60 -33.82 -5.37
C GLU A 286 -4.45 -32.82 -5.18
N SER A 287 -4.32 -31.84 -6.10
CA SER A 287 -3.29 -30.80 -6.08
C SER A 287 -3.58 -29.62 -5.15
N MET A 288 -4.84 -29.38 -4.81
CA MET A 288 -5.24 -28.33 -3.88
C MET A 288 -6.22 -28.86 -2.81
N PRO A 289 -5.74 -29.68 -1.84
CA PRO A 289 -6.59 -30.21 -0.79
C PRO A 289 -7.28 -29.08 0.00
N GLY A 290 -8.61 -29.10 0.01
CA GLY A 290 -9.44 -28.04 0.61
C GLY A 290 -9.87 -26.92 -0.34
N ILE A 291 -9.71 -27.09 -1.66
CA ILE A 291 -10.37 -26.25 -2.67
C ILE A 291 -11.90 -26.37 -2.58
N GLU A 292 -12.64 -25.31 -2.95
CA GLU A 292 -14.10 -25.37 -3.00
C GLU A 292 -14.59 -26.42 -4.02
N PRO A 293 -15.59 -27.27 -3.67
CA PRO A 293 -16.10 -28.33 -4.55
C PRO A 293 -16.72 -27.88 -5.88
N SER A 294 -16.80 -26.57 -6.15
CA SER A 294 -17.32 -25.98 -7.38
C SER A 294 -16.23 -25.45 -8.32
N THR A 295 -14.97 -25.87 -8.17
CA THR A 295 -13.90 -25.53 -9.12
C THR A 295 -13.73 -26.66 -10.14
N SER A 296 -14.41 -26.55 -11.29
CA SER A 296 -14.37 -27.52 -12.38
C SER A 296 -13.77 -26.93 -13.67
N THR A 297 -13.18 -27.79 -14.50
CA THR A 297 -12.84 -27.49 -15.89
C THR A 297 -14.04 -27.13 -16.76
N ALA A 298 -15.26 -27.54 -16.39
CA ALA A 298 -16.49 -27.17 -17.09
C ALA A 298 -16.77 -25.66 -17.05
N ASP A 299 -16.42 -25.01 -15.93
CA ASP A 299 -16.63 -23.58 -15.68
C ASP A 299 -15.51 -22.69 -16.28
N VAL A 300 -14.45 -23.29 -16.82
CA VAL A 300 -13.37 -22.57 -17.51
C VAL A 300 -13.90 -21.96 -18.80
N LEU A 301 -13.98 -20.63 -18.80
CA LEU A 301 -14.53 -19.84 -19.89
C LEU A 301 -13.67 -19.92 -21.17
N ILE A 302 -14.37 -19.90 -22.30
CA ILE A 302 -13.79 -19.86 -23.64
C ILE A 302 -13.15 -18.49 -23.85
N THR A 303 -11.82 -18.43 -23.90
CA THR A 303 -11.07 -17.19 -24.13
C THR A 303 -11.18 -16.75 -25.59
N GLY A 304 -11.10 -15.43 -25.83
CA GLY A 304 -11.06 -14.87 -27.18
C GLY A 304 -9.87 -15.36 -28.01
N ASP A 305 -8.77 -15.74 -27.36
CA ASP A 305 -7.56 -16.27 -28.00
C ASP A 305 -7.72 -17.75 -28.37
N MET A 306 -8.26 -18.59 -27.47
CA MET A 306 -8.62 -19.99 -27.77
C MET A 306 -9.63 -20.08 -28.91
N LEU A 307 -10.67 -19.24 -28.89
CA LEU A 307 -11.65 -19.14 -29.98
C LEU A 307 -11.03 -18.56 -31.27
N SER A 308 -9.92 -17.81 -31.18
CA SER A 308 -9.18 -17.33 -32.35
C SER A 308 -8.32 -18.42 -32.96
N GLN A 309 -7.56 -19.15 -32.14
CA GLN A 309 -6.78 -20.31 -32.52
C GLN A 309 -7.66 -21.40 -33.16
N ALA A 310 -8.82 -21.71 -32.56
CA ALA A 310 -9.76 -22.71 -33.07
C ALA A 310 -10.37 -22.33 -34.43
N ILE A 311 -10.73 -21.07 -34.64
CA ILE A 311 -11.27 -20.62 -35.94
C ILE A 311 -10.17 -20.56 -37.02
N ASP A 312 -8.96 -20.10 -36.71
CA ASP A 312 -7.86 -20.11 -37.69
C ASP A 312 -7.49 -21.55 -38.11
N ALA A 313 -7.50 -22.49 -37.16
CA ALA A 313 -7.31 -23.90 -37.42
C ALA A 313 -8.44 -24.49 -38.31
N ILE A 314 -9.71 -24.13 -38.08
CA ILE A 314 -10.82 -24.55 -38.96
C ILE A 314 -10.76 -23.90 -40.35
N ASP A 315 -10.44 -22.61 -40.45
CA ASP A 315 -10.26 -21.92 -41.75
C ASP A 315 -9.14 -22.63 -42.56
N ARG A 316 -8.05 -23.07 -41.90
CA ARG A 316 -7.00 -23.91 -42.52
C ARG A 316 -7.51 -25.30 -42.93
N ALA A 317 -8.23 -26.02 -42.07
CA ALA A 317 -8.78 -27.33 -42.40
C ALA A 317 -9.75 -27.25 -43.60
N THR A 318 -10.59 -26.22 -43.65
CA THR A 318 -11.54 -25.97 -44.74
C THR A 318 -10.82 -25.67 -46.07
N SER A 319 -9.62 -25.09 -46.05
CA SER A 319 -8.77 -24.92 -47.24
C SER A 319 -8.20 -26.23 -47.80
N LYS A 320 -8.32 -27.35 -47.06
CA LYS A 320 -7.86 -28.70 -47.45
C LYS A 320 -9.00 -29.68 -47.72
N ASP A 321 -10.14 -29.52 -47.06
CA ASP A 321 -11.39 -30.24 -47.34
C ASP A 321 -12.58 -29.28 -47.31
N ASN A 322 -13.14 -28.98 -48.49
CA ASN A 322 -14.32 -28.10 -48.62
C ASN A 322 -15.63 -28.87 -48.36
N SER A 323 -15.67 -29.71 -47.32
CA SER A 323 -16.84 -30.54 -47.03
C SER A 323 -17.86 -29.82 -46.15
N SER A 324 -19.14 -30.13 -46.41
CA SER A 324 -20.33 -29.49 -45.81
C SER A 324 -20.48 -29.66 -44.29
N THR A 325 -19.55 -30.32 -43.61
CA THR A 325 -19.52 -30.46 -42.15
C THR A 325 -18.55 -29.53 -41.44
N LEU A 326 -17.56 -28.94 -42.11
CA LEU A 326 -16.75 -27.90 -41.47
C LEU A 326 -17.51 -26.57 -41.38
N THR A 327 -18.37 -26.26 -42.36
CA THR A 327 -19.15 -25.02 -42.38
C THR A 327 -20.08 -24.85 -41.16
N PRO A 328 -20.86 -25.87 -40.72
CA PRO A 328 -21.62 -25.78 -39.47
C PRO A 328 -20.77 -25.48 -38.24
N ILE A 329 -19.61 -26.12 -38.10
CA ILE A 329 -18.70 -25.92 -36.95
C ILE A 329 -18.10 -24.51 -37.00
N ALA A 330 -17.67 -24.05 -38.18
CA ALA A 330 -17.17 -22.70 -38.40
C ALA A 330 -18.23 -21.62 -38.08
N MET A 331 -19.50 -21.85 -38.46
CA MET A 331 -20.61 -20.97 -38.08
C MET A 331 -20.87 -20.98 -36.58
N GLN A 332 -20.84 -22.15 -35.94
CA GLN A 332 -21.03 -22.30 -34.50
C GLN A 332 -19.94 -21.56 -33.71
N LEU A 333 -18.65 -21.79 -34.01
CA LEU A 333 -17.56 -21.03 -33.39
C LEU A 333 -17.66 -19.52 -33.69
N SER A 334 -18.06 -19.13 -34.91
CA SER A 334 -18.23 -17.71 -35.28
C SER A 334 -19.39 -17.02 -34.56
N SER A 335 -20.27 -17.76 -33.89
CA SER A 335 -21.35 -17.21 -33.06
C SER A 335 -20.98 -17.03 -31.58
N LEU A 336 -19.94 -17.73 -31.10
CA LEU A 336 -19.46 -17.66 -29.72
C LEU A 336 -18.71 -16.35 -29.44
N GLN A 337 -18.60 -15.99 -28.16
CA GLN A 337 -17.89 -14.80 -27.70
C GLN A 337 -16.85 -15.17 -26.63
N SER A 338 -15.88 -14.29 -26.37
CA SER A 338 -14.98 -14.48 -25.23
C SER A 338 -15.80 -14.41 -23.94
N GLY A 339 -15.65 -15.40 -23.06
CA GLY A 339 -16.49 -15.56 -21.88
C GLY A 339 -17.69 -16.51 -22.06
N SER A 340 -17.86 -17.13 -23.23
CA SER A 340 -18.78 -18.27 -23.39
C SER A 340 -18.33 -19.47 -22.53
N THR A 341 -19.26 -20.34 -22.16
CA THR A 341 -19.02 -21.56 -21.38
C THR A 341 -18.96 -22.80 -22.29
N ALA A 342 -18.57 -23.95 -21.74
CA ALA A 342 -18.71 -25.23 -22.43
C ALA A 342 -20.18 -25.62 -22.71
N SER A 343 -21.17 -24.99 -22.04
CA SER A 343 -22.60 -25.24 -22.30
C SER A 343 -23.14 -24.50 -23.53
N ASP A 344 -22.44 -23.47 -24.00
CA ASP A 344 -22.81 -22.69 -25.20
C ASP A 344 -22.41 -23.41 -26.51
N ILE A 345 -21.65 -24.51 -26.43
CA ILE A 345 -21.18 -25.28 -27.59
C ILE A 345 -21.69 -26.73 -27.51
N SER A 346 -22.38 -27.19 -28.57
CA SER A 346 -22.78 -28.60 -28.69
C SER A 346 -21.55 -29.53 -28.69
N PRO A 347 -21.52 -30.63 -27.91
CA PRO A 347 -20.37 -31.52 -27.80
C PRO A 347 -19.83 -32.03 -29.14
N PHE A 348 -18.52 -31.93 -29.33
CA PHE A 348 -17.89 -32.16 -30.62
C PHE A 348 -17.45 -33.62 -30.83
N LYS A 349 -17.93 -34.26 -31.90
CA LYS A 349 -17.56 -35.63 -32.25
C LYS A 349 -16.52 -35.65 -33.37
N SER A 350 -15.32 -36.11 -33.03
CA SER A 350 -14.07 -36.03 -33.79
C SER A 350 -13.98 -36.76 -35.13
N SER A 351 -14.97 -37.60 -35.49
CA SER A 351 -14.85 -38.62 -36.55
C SER A 351 -14.59 -38.13 -37.98
N ARG A 352 -14.60 -36.81 -38.24
CA ARG A 352 -14.36 -36.22 -39.57
C ARG A 352 -13.04 -35.44 -39.74
N LEU A 353 -12.28 -35.16 -38.69
CA LEU A 353 -10.99 -34.46 -38.83
C LEU A 353 -9.84 -35.43 -39.19
N ASN A 354 -9.88 -36.67 -38.68
CA ASN A 354 -8.87 -37.70 -38.95
C ASN A 354 -8.53 -37.89 -40.45
N PRO A 355 -9.48 -37.94 -41.42
CA PRO A 355 -9.14 -38.02 -42.84
C PRO A 355 -8.35 -36.82 -43.38
N ILE A 356 -8.67 -35.60 -42.94
CA ILE A 356 -8.01 -34.36 -43.36
C ILE A 356 -6.57 -34.34 -42.82
N ILE A 357 -6.43 -34.69 -41.55
CA ILE A 357 -5.15 -34.81 -40.82
C ILE A 357 -4.22 -35.84 -41.52
N VAL A 358 -4.75 -37.00 -41.93
CA VAL A 358 -4.00 -38.01 -42.70
C VAL A 358 -3.62 -37.51 -44.10
N SER A 359 -4.52 -36.80 -44.79
CA SER A 359 -4.24 -36.21 -46.11
C SER A 359 -3.09 -35.18 -46.05
N ALA A 360 -3.04 -34.36 -45.00
CA ALA A 360 -1.98 -33.39 -44.79
C ALA A 360 -0.61 -34.06 -44.55
N ASN A 361 -0.55 -35.13 -43.74
CA ASN A 361 0.70 -35.87 -43.53
C ASN A 361 1.25 -36.49 -44.84
N ASN A 362 0.36 -37.02 -45.69
CA ASN A 362 0.74 -37.62 -46.97
C ASN A 362 1.12 -36.62 -48.07
N SER A 363 0.87 -35.32 -47.88
CA SER A 363 1.09 -34.30 -48.91
C SER A 363 2.58 -33.93 -49.06
N THR A 364 3.22 -34.38 -50.14
CA THR A 364 4.50 -33.84 -50.62
C THR A 364 4.28 -32.68 -51.61
N PRO A 365 5.07 -31.60 -51.58
CA PRO A 365 4.92 -30.49 -52.52
C PRO A 365 5.44 -30.88 -53.91
N THR A 366 4.53 -31.14 -54.85
CA THR A 366 4.87 -31.46 -56.26
C THR A 366 3.96 -30.75 -57.24
N THR A 367 4.50 -29.73 -57.93
CA THR A 367 3.92 -29.20 -59.18
C THR A 367 5.04 -28.74 -60.12
N THR A 368 5.22 -29.47 -61.22
CA THR A 368 5.94 -28.98 -62.40
C THR A 368 5.07 -29.31 -63.60
N ALA A 369 4.62 -28.29 -64.34
CA ALA A 369 3.73 -28.46 -65.49
C ALA A 369 4.26 -27.65 -66.68
N THR A 370 4.25 -28.27 -67.86
CA THR A 370 4.64 -27.65 -69.14
C THR A 370 3.45 -26.96 -69.81
N PRO A 371 3.69 -25.91 -70.62
CA PRO A 371 2.63 -25.00 -71.06
C PRO A 371 1.91 -25.44 -72.34
N THR A 372 0.66 -24.98 -72.45
CA THR A 372 -0.14 -24.86 -73.68
C THR A 372 -0.70 -23.42 -73.76
N PRO A 373 -1.25 -22.95 -74.90
CA PRO A 373 -1.32 -21.51 -75.19
C PRO A 373 -2.19 -20.69 -74.25
N THR A 374 -1.77 -19.46 -74.01
CA THR A 374 -2.33 -18.53 -73.01
C THR A 374 -3.75 -18.05 -73.34
N PRO A 375 -4.72 -18.16 -72.41
CA PRO A 375 -5.95 -17.38 -72.45
C PRO A 375 -5.67 -15.89 -72.18
N VAL A 376 -6.70 -15.04 -72.30
CA VAL A 376 -6.62 -13.61 -72.00
C VAL A 376 -7.16 -13.36 -70.58
N ASN A 377 -6.29 -12.91 -69.67
CA ASN A 377 -6.57 -12.73 -68.24
C ASN A 377 -7.79 -11.84 -67.93
N ASN A 378 -8.68 -12.29 -67.05
CA ASN A 378 -9.91 -11.64 -66.61
C ASN A 378 -9.85 -11.21 -65.13
N LYS A 379 -9.08 -10.12 -64.89
CA LYS A 379 -8.89 -9.38 -63.62
C LYS A 379 -9.90 -9.69 -62.49
N PRO A 380 -9.45 -10.09 -61.28
CA PRO A 380 -10.31 -10.50 -60.18
C PRO A 380 -11.17 -9.37 -59.60
N VAL A 381 -12.29 -9.76 -59.01
CA VAL A 381 -13.23 -8.86 -58.31
C VAL A 381 -13.12 -9.06 -56.80
N ILE A 382 -13.22 -7.98 -56.03
CA ILE A 382 -13.28 -7.98 -54.55
C ILE A 382 -14.36 -7.01 -54.05
N SER A 383 -15.09 -7.41 -53.00
CA SER A 383 -16.23 -6.69 -52.43
C SER A 383 -16.40 -6.98 -50.93
N GLY A 384 -17.24 -6.20 -50.25
CA GLY A 384 -17.54 -6.36 -48.82
C GLY A 384 -17.43 -5.06 -48.03
N SER A 385 -18.07 -5.03 -46.86
CA SER A 385 -18.15 -3.85 -45.98
C SER A 385 -17.63 -4.16 -44.56
N PRO A 386 -16.43 -3.69 -44.18
CA PRO A 386 -15.88 -3.89 -42.84
C PRO A 386 -16.62 -3.09 -41.76
N ARG A 387 -16.62 -3.59 -40.51
CA ARG A 387 -17.09 -2.81 -39.36
C ARG A 387 -16.10 -1.66 -39.12
N THR A 388 -16.62 -0.43 -39.00
CA THR A 388 -15.82 0.79 -38.84
C THR A 388 -15.54 1.17 -37.39
N SER A 389 -16.12 0.47 -36.42
CA SER A 389 -15.82 0.68 -35.00
C SER A 389 -16.00 -0.60 -34.18
N ILE A 390 -15.23 -0.71 -33.10
CA ILE A 390 -15.23 -1.82 -32.15
C ILE A 390 -14.81 -1.32 -30.75
N ARG A 391 -15.00 -2.11 -29.69
CA ARG A 391 -14.40 -1.85 -28.37
C ARG A 391 -13.10 -2.65 -28.24
N GLU A 392 -12.19 -2.24 -27.38
CA GLU A 392 -11.10 -3.13 -26.96
C GLU A 392 -11.63 -4.41 -26.29
N GLY A 393 -10.82 -5.47 -26.31
CA GLY A 393 -11.22 -6.83 -25.89
C GLY A 393 -12.26 -7.51 -26.79
N SER A 394 -12.93 -6.78 -27.68
CA SER A 394 -13.92 -7.34 -28.61
C SER A 394 -13.26 -7.79 -29.90
N ARG A 395 -13.42 -9.07 -30.26
CA ARG A 395 -12.82 -9.65 -31.47
C ARG A 395 -13.35 -9.00 -32.76
N TYR A 396 -12.43 -8.57 -33.60
CA TYR A 396 -12.66 -8.13 -34.97
C TYR A 396 -12.52 -9.30 -35.95
N ARG A 397 -13.42 -9.39 -36.94
CA ARG A 397 -13.23 -10.17 -38.16
C ARG A 397 -13.92 -9.45 -39.33
N PHE A 398 -13.22 -9.34 -40.45
CA PHE A 398 -13.75 -8.95 -41.74
C PHE A 398 -13.20 -9.91 -42.79
N ALA A 399 -14.10 -10.52 -43.56
CA ALA A 399 -13.76 -11.36 -44.70
C ALA A 399 -14.32 -10.69 -45.97
N PRO A 400 -13.48 -10.39 -46.98
CA PRO A 400 -13.96 -9.90 -48.26
C PRO A 400 -14.59 -11.03 -49.08
N SER A 401 -15.57 -10.69 -49.92
CA SER A 401 -16.09 -11.60 -50.95
C SER A 401 -15.37 -11.32 -52.28
N TYR A 402 -14.85 -12.36 -52.92
CA TYR A 402 -14.02 -12.25 -54.11
C TYR A 402 -14.31 -13.34 -55.14
N SER A 403 -13.94 -13.09 -56.39
CA SER A 403 -14.06 -14.05 -57.49
C SER A 403 -13.06 -13.75 -58.59
N ASP A 404 -12.45 -14.81 -59.13
CA ASP A 404 -11.75 -14.79 -60.41
C ASP A 404 -12.60 -15.46 -61.50
N ARG A 405 -12.36 -15.17 -62.78
CA ARG A 405 -13.13 -15.74 -63.90
C ARG A 405 -12.36 -16.82 -64.68
N ASP A 406 -11.04 -16.73 -64.74
CA ASP A 406 -10.20 -17.75 -65.37
C ASP A 406 -9.81 -18.85 -64.36
N GLY A 407 -9.90 -18.54 -63.07
CA GLY A 407 -9.68 -19.45 -61.94
C GLY A 407 -8.30 -19.32 -61.30
N ASP A 408 -7.62 -18.20 -61.54
CA ASP A 408 -6.20 -18.05 -61.19
C ASP A 408 -5.93 -17.94 -59.67
N PRO A 409 -4.73 -18.36 -59.19
CA PRO A 409 -4.42 -18.42 -57.76
C PRO A 409 -4.31 -17.03 -57.09
N LEU A 410 -5.43 -16.54 -56.57
CA LEU A 410 -5.52 -15.21 -55.97
C LEU A 410 -4.63 -15.01 -54.74
N ARG A 411 -4.01 -13.83 -54.66
CA ARG A 411 -3.23 -13.36 -53.51
C ARG A 411 -3.72 -12.01 -53.03
N PHE A 412 -3.76 -11.83 -51.71
CA PHE A 412 -4.25 -10.63 -51.05
C PHE A 412 -3.12 -9.83 -50.40
N ARG A 413 -3.26 -8.50 -50.39
CA ARG A 413 -2.38 -7.58 -49.66
C ARG A 413 -3.21 -6.56 -48.89
N ILE A 414 -2.61 -5.98 -47.85
CA ILE A 414 -3.21 -4.91 -47.05
C ILE A 414 -2.20 -3.79 -46.83
N SER A 415 -2.65 -2.54 -46.91
CA SER A 415 -1.90 -1.36 -46.46
C SER A 415 -2.60 -0.71 -45.26
N ASN A 416 -1.81 -0.10 -44.37
CA ASN A 416 -2.26 0.51 -43.12
C ASN A 416 -3.01 -0.47 -42.18
N LYS A 417 -2.67 -1.77 -42.24
CA LYS A 417 -3.16 -2.80 -41.30
C LYS A 417 -2.93 -2.33 -39.85
N PRO A 418 -3.94 -2.38 -38.95
CA PRO A 418 -3.71 -2.13 -37.54
C PRO A 418 -2.64 -3.04 -36.94
N ASN A 419 -1.94 -2.57 -35.91
CA ASN A 419 -0.89 -3.34 -35.23
C ASN A 419 -1.46 -4.58 -34.52
N TRP A 420 -2.65 -4.45 -33.90
CA TRP A 420 -3.38 -5.53 -33.23
C TRP A 420 -4.08 -6.54 -34.15
N ALA A 421 -4.10 -6.29 -35.47
CA ALA A 421 -4.85 -7.10 -36.42
C ALA A 421 -3.91 -8.00 -37.25
N SER A 422 -4.21 -9.29 -37.33
CA SER A 422 -3.61 -10.23 -38.30
C SER A 422 -4.34 -10.16 -39.64
N PHE A 423 -3.64 -10.48 -40.73
CA PHE A 423 -4.20 -10.47 -42.09
C PHE A 423 -3.73 -11.69 -42.87
N ASN A 424 -4.68 -12.51 -43.34
CA ASN A 424 -4.39 -13.70 -44.12
C ASN A 424 -4.25 -13.33 -45.61
N SER A 425 -3.04 -13.48 -46.16
CA SER A 425 -2.71 -13.13 -47.56
C SER A 425 -3.26 -14.11 -48.61
N SER A 426 -3.86 -15.23 -48.20
CA SER A 426 -4.51 -16.21 -49.09
C SER A 426 -6.03 -16.08 -49.12
N THR A 427 -6.65 -15.47 -48.10
CA THR A 427 -8.12 -15.32 -48.00
C THR A 427 -8.60 -13.88 -47.86
N GLY A 428 -7.68 -12.93 -47.69
CA GLY A 428 -7.99 -11.51 -47.47
C GLY A 428 -8.64 -11.19 -46.12
N VAL A 429 -8.76 -12.17 -45.23
CA VAL A 429 -9.38 -12.00 -43.91
C VAL A 429 -8.52 -11.10 -43.02
N LEU A 430 -9.13 -10.05 -42.48
CA LEU A 430 -8.57 -9.16 -41.46
C LEU A 430 -9.23 -9.48 -40.11
N SER A 431 -8.46 -9.90 -39.12
CA SER A 431 -8.99 -10.32 -37.81
C SER A 431 -8.03 -9.99 -36.66
N GLY A 432 -8.52 -9.99 -35.42
CA GLY A 432 -7.71 -9.76 -34.23
C GLY A 432 -8.51 -9.09 -33.12
N THR A 433 -7.90 -8.90 -31.96
CA THR A 433 -8.55 -8.29 -30.79
C THR A 433 -7.73 -7.08 -30.33
N PRO A 434 -8.22 -5.84 -30.48
CA PRO A 434 -7.52 -4.66 -30.00
C PRO A 434 -7.46 -4.64 -28.48
N GLY A 435 -6.29 -4.32 -27.92
CA GLY A 435 -6.09 -4.12 -26.48
C GLY A 435 -6.18 -2.65 -26.08
N MET A 436 -5.94 -2.38 -24.80
CA MET A 436 -5.96 -1.03 -24.19
C MET A 436 -5.12 0.01 -24.94
N GLN A 437 -3.92 -0.39 -25.40
CA GLN A 437 -3.02 0.50 -26.13
C GLN A 437 -3.54 0.85 -27.54
N ASP A 438 -4.55 0.12 -28.03
CA ASP A 438 -5.10 0.25 -29.37
C ASP A 438 -6.36 1.14 -29.42
N ALA A 439 -6.76 1.79 -28.33
CA ALA A 439 -7.96 2.64 -28.20
C ALA A 439 -7.90 3.96 -29.02
N ARG A 440 -7.72 3.85 -30.34
CA ARG A 440 -7.48 4.94 -31.29
C ARG A 440 -8.21 4.70 -32.62
N ASN A 441 -8.11 5.67 -33.54
CA ASN A 441 -8.57 5.51 -34.91
C ASN A 441 -7.45 5.00 -35.81
N TYR A 442 -7.73 3.96 -36.61
CA TYR A 442 -6.84 3.42 -37.65
C TYR A 442 -7.40 3.81 -39.02
N PRO A 443 -6.87 4.88 -39.66
CA PRO A 443 -7.40 5.39 -40.93
C PRO A 443 -6.81 4.68 -42.16
N SER A 444 -7.49 4.83 -43.29
CA SER A 444 -6.98 4.50 -44.63
C SER A 444 -6.53 3.04 -44.81
N ILE A 445 -7.15 2.12 -44.07
CA ILE A 445 -6.95 0.67 -44.25
C ILE A 445 -7.46 0.29 -45.63
N ARG A 446 -6.66 -0.41 -46.43
CA ARG A 446 -7.01 -0.78 -47.81
C ARG A 446 -6.53 -2.19 -48.12
N ILE A 447 -7.44 -3.03 -48.61
CA ILE A 447 -7.17 -4.41 -49.01
C ILE A 447 -7.21 -4.51 -50.54
N SER A 448 -6.32 -5.30 -51.12
CA SER A 448 -6.27 -5.61 -52.55
C SER A 448 -6.18 -7.11 -52.80
N VAL A 449 -6.64 -7.54 -53.97
CA VAL A 449 -6.46 -8.88 -54.53
C VAL A 449 -5.76 -8.80 -55.89
N THR A 450 -4.99 -9.83 -56.23
CA THR A 450 -4.32 -9.99 -57.54
C THR A 450 -4.31 -11.44 -57.99
N ASP A 451 -4.44 -11.65 -59.30
CA ASP A 451 -4.26 -12.92 -60.02
C ASP A 451 -2.77 -13.25 -60.28
N GLY A 452 -1.88 -12.25 -60.11
CA GLY A 452 -0.45 -12.31 -60.47
C GLY A 452 -0.05 -11.33 -61.57
N THR A 453 -1.00 -10.85 -62.37
CA THR A 453 -0.85 -9.85 -63.43
C THR A 453 -1.54 -8.52 -63.09
N ASP A 454 -2.74 -8.57 -62.50
CA ASP A 454 -3.64 -7.43 -62.35
C ASP A 454 -4.09 -7.24 -60.90
N TYR A 455 -4.50 -6.02 -60.51
CA TYR A 455 -4.80 -5.65 -59.11
C TYR A 455 -6.14 -4.93 -58.95
N THR A 456 -6.99 -5.45 -58.06
CA THR A 456 -8.29 -4.85 -57.66
C THR A 456 -8.31 -4.57 -56.17
N TYR A 457 -9.05 -3.53 -55.75
CA TYR A 457 -9.00 -2.99 -54.39
C TYR A 457 -10.40 -2.80 -53.82
N LEU A 458 -10.55 -3.01 -52.51
CA LEU A 458 -11.67 -2.47 -51.77
C LEU A 458 -11.56 -0.94 -51.63
N PRO A 459 -12.69 -0.23 -51.41
CA PRO A 459 -12.68 1.12 -50.86
C PRO A 459 -11.85 1.17 -49.57
N ALA A 460 -11.09 2.25 -49.38
CA ALA A 460 -10.34 2.44 -48.14
C ALA A 460 -11.30 2.76 -46.99
N PHE A 461 -11.04 2.19 -45.81
CA PHE A 461 -11.88 2.30 -44.63
C PHE A 461 -11.07 2.68 -43.38
N SER A 462 -11.77 2.91 -42.26
CA SER A 462 -11.14 3.17 -40.96
C SER A 462 -11.76 2.28 -39.89
N ILE A 463 -10.98 1.90 -38.87
CA ILE A 463 -11.50 1.25 -37.66
C ILE A 463 -11.23 2.16 -36.47
N ARG A 464 -12.30 2.60 -35.79
CA ARG A 464 -12.21 3.26 -34.48
C ARG A 464 -12.37 2.22 -33.36
N VAL A 465 -11.28 1.95 -32.66
CA VAL A 465 -11.33 1.26 -31.37
C VAL A 465 -11.78 2.26 -30.31
N ASN A 466 -12.66 1.82 -29.42
CA ASN A 466 -13.12 2.58 -28.26
C ASN A 466 -12.60 1.93 -26.99
N ASN A 467 -12.12 2.78 -26.07
CA ASN A 467 -11.68 2.36 -24.74
C ASN A 467 -12.81 1.71 -23.93
N LEU A 468 -12.46 0.90 -22.93
CA LEU A 468 -13.37 0.36 -21.94
C LEU A 468 -12.89 0.74 -20.52
N ASN A 469 -13.61 1.66 -19.89
CA ASN A 469 -13.31 2.24 -18.58
C ASN A 469 -13.00 1.16 -17.52
N ARG A 470 -11.92 1.33 -16.76
CA ARG A 470 -11.60 0.50 -15.58
C ARG A 470 -11.45 1.40 -14.37
N ALA A 471 -12.39 1.28 -13.43
CA ALA A 471 -12.42 2.06 -12.19
C ALA A 471 -11.03 2.23 -11.52
N PRO A 472 -10.68 3.45 -11.05
CA PRO A 472 -9.37 3.76 -10.51
C PRO A 472 -9.06 3.01 -9.21
N SER A 473 -7.78 2.82 -8.91
CA SER A 473 -7.32 2.25 -7.63
C SER A 473 -6.95 3.34 -6.62
N ILE A 474 -7.21 3.09 -5.33
CA ILE A 474 -6.74 3.92 -4.21
C ILE A 474 -6.36 3.05 -3.01
N SER A 475 -5.25 3.37 -2.35
CA SER A 475 -4.71 2.63 -1.20
C SER A 475 -3.92 3.53 -0.25
N GLY A 476 -3.56 2.99 0.92
CA GLY A 476 -2.75 3.65 1.93
C GLY A 476 -3.42 3.77 3.30
N SER A 477 -2.61 3.76 4.35
CA SER A 477 -3.06 3.75 5.74
C SER A 477 -2.86 5.12 6.42
N PRO A 478 -3.94 5.87 6.74
CA PRO A 478 -3.84 7.12 7.49
C PRO A 478 -3.46 6.88 8.96
N ARG A 479 -2.84 7.89 9.60
CA ARG A 479 -2.57 7.84 11.04
C ARG A 479 -3.87 8.05 11.81
N THR A 480 -4.23 7.12 12.68
CA THR A 480 -5.47 7.16 13.47
C THR A 480 -5.41 8.01 14.73
N SER A 481 -4.24 8.54 15.10
CA SER A 481 -4.09 9.48 16.20
C SER A 481 -2.98 10.52 15.93
N ILE A 482 -3.16 11.70 16.50
CA ILE A 482 -2.24 12.84 16.43
C ILE A 482 -2.37 13.67 17.71
N ALA A 483 -1.30 14.31 18.18
CA ALA A 483 -1.43 15.33 19.21
C ALA A 483 -1.82 16.68 18.58
N GLU A 484 -2.59 17.49 19.28
CA GLU A 484 -2.79 18.89 18.91
C GLU A 484 -1.46 19.67 18.72
N GLY A 485 -1.49 20.72 17.91
CA GLY A 485 -0.29 21.46 17.49
C GLY A 485 0.63 20.69 16.54
N SER A 486 0.49 19.36 16.42
CA SER A 486 1.30 18.53 15.52
C SER A 486 0.73 18.49 14.11
N ARG A 487 1.58 18.68 13.10
CA ARG A 487 1.16 18.69 11.70
C ARG A 487 0.77 17.30 11.22
N TYR A 488 -0.50 17.13 10.87
CA TYR A 488 -1.03 15.95 10.20
C TYR A 488 -0.80 16.03 8.68
N ARG A 489 -0.39 14.92 8.06
CA ARG A 489 -0.45 14.70 6.61
C ARG A 489 -0.68 13.23 6.31
N PHE A 490 -1.70 12.95 5.51
CA PHE A 490 -1.90 11.69 4.80
C PHE A 490 -1.97 11.96 3.30
N ALA A 491 -1.37 11.09 2.51
CA ALA A 491 -1.45 11.09 1.05
C ALA A 491 -1.75 9.64 0.63
N PRO A 492 -2.86 9.38 -0.08
CA PRO A 492 -3.11 8.05 -0.61
C PRO A 492 -2.17 7.74 -1.79
N SER A 493 -1.89 6.46 -2.00
CA SER A 493 -1.41 5.96 -3.28
C SER A 493 -2.61 5.70 -4.18
N TYR A 494 -2.49 5.95 -5.48
CA TYR A 494 -3.57 5.76 -6.44
C TYR A 494 -3.01 5.48 -7.83
N SER A 495 -3.83 4.85 -8.68
CA SER A 495 -3.49 4.60 -10.08
C SER A 495 -4.73 4.55 -10.94
N ASP A 496 -4.62 5.06 -12.16
CA ASP A 496 -5.56 4.78 -13.23
C ASP A 496 -4.90 3.88 -14.29
N ARG A 497 -5.66 3.02 -14.98
CA ARG A 497 -5.11 2.15 -16.04
C ARG A 497 -5.32 2.72 -17.43
N ASP A 498 -6.40 3.46 -17.61
CA ASP A 498 -6.82 4.11 -18.85
C ASP A 498 -6.06 5.44 -19.05
N GLY A 499 -5.61 6.04 -17.94
CA GLY A 499 -4.89 7.31 -17.87
C GLY A 499 -5.80 8.49 -17.57
N ASP A 500 -7.02 8.26 -17.09
CA ASP A 500 -8.07 9.27 -17.01
C ASP A 500 -7.89 10.30 -15.88
N PRO A 501 -8.44 11.53 -16.01
CA PRO A 501 -8.11 12.67 -15.11
C PRO A 501 -8.75 12.59 -13.72
N LEU A 502 -8.09 11.86 -12.82
CA LEU A 502 -8.57 11.57 -11.46
C LEU A 502 -8.95 12.80 -10.61
N ARG A 503 -10.08 12.67 -9.90
CA ARG A 503 -10.60 13.64 -8.92
C ARG A 503 -10.91 12.97 -7.60
N PHE A 504 -10.51 13.61 -6.50
CA PHE A 504 -10.66 13.07 -5.16
C PHE A 504 -11.76 13.79 -4.37
N ARG A 505 -12.50 13.02 -3.56
CA ARG A 505 -13.53 13.52 -2.64
C ARG A 505 -13.23 13.05 -1.21
N ILE A 506 -13.78 13.74 -0.22
CA ILE A 506 -13.73 13.34 1.18
C ILE A 506 -15.05 13.63 1.88
N SER A 507 -15.47 12.69 2.73
CA SER A 507 -16.61 12.82 3.64
C SER A 507 -16.14 12.76 5.10
N ASN A 508 -16.88 13.38 6.01
CA ASN A 508 -16.56 13.52 7.43
C ASN A 508 -15.17 14.12 7.73
N LYS A 509 -14.61 14.91 6.79
CA LYS A 509 -13.34 15.63 6.96
C LYS A 509 -13.37 16.51 8.21
N PRO A 510 -12.40 16.39 9.14
CA PRO A 510 -12.30 17.27 10.30
C PRO A 510 -12.28 18.76 9.95
N SER A 511 -12.78 19.60 10.86
CA SER A 511 -12.79 21.07 10.76
C SER A 511 -11.40 21.65 10.48
N TRP A 512 -10.42 21.23 11.28
CA TRP A 512 -9.02 21.67 11.24
C TRP A 512 -8.21 21.19 10.03
N ALA A 513 -8.77 20.28 9.22
CA ALA A 513 -8.06 19.64 8.12
C ALA A 513 -8.43 20.24 6.75
N SER A 514 -7.43 20.47 5.91
CA SER A 514 -7.57 20.79 4.49
C SER A 514 -7.40 19.53 3.64
N PHE A 515 -8.11 19.46 2.51
CA PHE A 515 -8.07 18.34 1.58
C PHE A 515 -7.87 18.82 0.15
N ASN A 516 -6.92 18.23 -0.57
CA ASN A 516 -6.66 18.57 -1.97
C ASN A 516 -7.35 17.58 -2.93
N SER A 517 -8.37 18.05 -3.64
CA SER A 517 -9.19 17.26 -4.57
C SER A 517 -8.48 16.82 -5.87
N SER A 518 -7.23 17.25 -6.12
CA SER A 518 -6.43 16.72 -7.26
C SER A 518 -5.36 15.70 -6.86
N THR A 519 -5.15 15.44 -5.56
CA THR A 519 -4.10 14.52 -5.06
C THR A 519 -4.51 13.65 -3.87
N GLY A 520 -5.75 13.79 -3.38
CA GLY A 520 -6.26 13.07 -2.20
C GLY A 520 -5.58 13.44 -0.87
N VAL A 521 -4.65 14.41 -0.87
CA VAL A 521 -3.86 14.76 0.32
C VAL A 521 -4.73 15.42 1.38
N LEU A 522 -4.86 14.77 2.53
CA LEU A 522 -5.48 15.28 3.74
C LEU A 522 -4.39 15.82 4.67
N SER A 523 -4.42 17.10 5.03
CA SER A 523 -3.39 17.71 5.87
C SER A 523 -3.89 18.90 6.69
N GLY A 524 -3.27 19.17 7.83
CA GLY A 524 -3.65 20.28 8.70
C GLY A 524 -2.90 20.21 10.04
N THR A 525 -3.29 21.06 10.97
CA THR A 525 -2.78 21.04 12.35
C THR A 525 -3.97 21.28 13.28
N PRO A 526 -4.43 20.28 14.06
CA PRO A 526 -5.51 20.48 15.03
C PRO A 526 -5.08 21.43 16.16
N GLY A 527 -6.00 22.28 16.60
CA GLY A 527 -5.81 23.17 17.75
C GLY A 527 -6.43 22.62 19.05
N MET A 528 -6.33 23.39 20.13
CA MET A 528 -6.78 23.00 21.48
C MET A 528 -8.27 22.62 21.56
N GLN A 529 -9.10 23.19 20.67
CA GLN A 529 -10.54 22.90 20.62
C GLN A 529 -10.88 21.66 19.78
N ASP A 530 -9.90 21.09 19.08
CA ASP A 530 -10.06 19.91 18.21
C ASP A 530 -9.76 18.59 18.94
N ALA A 531 -9.41 18.60 20.24
CA ALA A 531 -9.09 17.42 21.03
C ALA A 531 -10.30 16.47 21.23
N ARG A 532 -10.58 15.64 20.23
CA ARG A 532 -11.68 14.66 20.17
C ARG A 532 -11.40 13.57 19.12
N ASN A 533 -12.24 12.54 19.07
CA ASN A 533 -12.29 11.59 17.96
C ASN A 533 -13.14 12.13 16.79
N TYR A 534 -12.63 11.99 15.57
CA TYR A 534 -13.32 12.26 14.30
C TYR A 534 -13.55 10.93 13.57
N PRO A 535 -14.73 10.31 13.67
CA PRO A 535 -14.99 8.99 13.10
C PRO A 535 -15.41 9.02 11.62
N SER A 536 -15.36 7.85 10.98
CA SER A 536 -15.97 7.57 9.68
C SER A 536 -15.51 8.49 8.53
N ILE A 537 -14.27 8.98 8.59
CA ILE A 537 -13.62 9.72 7.52
C ILE A 537 -13.43 8.77 6.34
N ARG A 538 -13.95 9.13 5.16
CA ARG A 538 -13.86 8.29 3.95
C ARG A 538 -13.47 9.15 2.75
N ILE A 539 -12.40 8.74 2.08
CA ILE A 539 -11.84 9.37 0.88
C ILE A 539 -12.22 8.51 -0.33
N SER A 540 -12.57 9.15 -1.44
CA SER A 540 -12.76 8.50 -2.74
C SER A 540 -11.87 9.12 -3.83
N VAL A 541 -11.68 8.37 -4.91
CA VAL A 541 -11.15 8.82 -6.19
C VAL A 541 -12.10 8.38 -7.30
N SER A 542 -12.26 9.24 -8.30
CA SER A 542 -13.09 9.00 -9.48
C SER A 542 -12.35 9.47 -10.73
N ASP A 543 -12.45 8.70 -11.80
CA ASP A 543 -12.02 9.02 -13.17
C ASP A 543 -13.02 9.95 -13.89
N GLY A 544 -14.28 9.99 -13.43
CA GLY A 544 -15.41 10.67 -14.04
C GLY A 544 -16.57 9.73 -14.42
N THR A 545 -16.32 8.42 -14.41
CA THR A 545 -17.25 7.32 -14.70
C THR A 545 -17.58 6.51 -13.44
N ASP A 546 -16.55 6.05 -12.73
CA ASP A 546 -16.58 5.17 -11.55
C ASP A 546 -16.04 5.90 -10.30
N ASP A 547 -16.27 5.35 -9.10
CA ASP A 547 -15.88 5.95 -7.81
C ASP A 547 -15.33 4.85 -6.86
N THR A 548 -14.02 4.89 -6.55
CA THR A 548 -13.34 3.91 -5.69
C THR A 548 -12.93 4.55 -4.36
N TYR A 549 -12.97 3.77 -3.27
CA TYR A 549 -12.87 4.30 -1.90
C TYR A 549 -11.77 3.64 -1.07
N LEU A 550 -11.14 4.43 -0.19
CA LEU A 550 -10.43 3.86 0.95
C LEU A 550 -11.41 3.26 1.98
N PRO A 551 -10.96 2.29 2.80
CA PRO A 551 -11.62 1.94 4.06
C PRO A 551 -11.89 3.20 4.90
N ALA A 552 -13.05 3.27 5.53
CA ALA A 552 -13.38 4.39 6.41
C ALA A 552 -12.51 4.31 7.69
N PHE A 553 -12.00 5.46 8.14
CA PHE A 553 -11.08 5.54 9.26
C PHE A 553 -11.48 6.64 10.26
N SER A 554 -10.78 6.70 11.39
CA SER A 554 -11.00 7.72 12.43
C SER A 554 -9.67 8.41 12.76
N ILE A 555 -9.72 9.68 13.20
CA ILE A 555 -8.56 10.37 13.78
C ILE A 555 -8.93 10.83 15.19
N THR A 556 -8.21 10.33 16.20
CA THR A 556 -8.25 10.86 17.57
C THR A 556 -7.17 11.92 17.76
N VAL A 557 -7.61 13.17 18.00
CA VAL A 557 -6.72 14.26 18.43
C VAL A 557 -6.57 14.20 19.94
N ASN A 558 -5.34 14.02 20.42
CA ASN A 558 -5.01 14.00 21.83
C ASN A 558 -4.70 15.41 22.33
N ASN A 559 -5.27 15.76 23.49
CA ASN A 559 -4.98 17.01 24.20
C ASN A 559 -3.54 17.04 24.75
N LEU A 560 -2.93 18.22 24.86
CA LEU A 560 -1.62 18.42 25.50
C LEU A 560 -1.75 19.40 26.68
N ASN A 561 -1.74 18.84 27.90
CA ASN A 561 -1.93 19.54 29.18
C ASN A 561 -1.07 20.82 29.30
N ARG A 562 -1.72 21.99 29.38
CA ARG A 562 -1.07 23.26 29.71
C ARG A 562 -1.11 23.50 31.21
N ALA A 563 0.02 23.90 31.78
CA ALA A 563 0.10 24.14 33.22
C ALA A 563 -0.83 25.30 33.66
N PRO A 564 -1.52 25.18 34.81
CA PRO A 564 -2.53 26.13 35.25
C PRO A 564 -1.92 27.47 35.66
N SER A 565 -2.64 28.56 35.38
CA SER A 565 -2.26 29.91 35.80
C SER A 565 -2.75 30.21 37.22
N ILE A 566 -1.95 30.96 37.99
CA ILE A 566 -2.29 31.47 39.32
C ILE A 566 -1.74 32.89 39.50
N SER A 567 -2.53 33.78 40.09
CA SER A 567 -2.16 35.18 40.35
C SER A 567 -2.89 35.75 41.57
N GLY A 568 -2.41 36.90 42.07
CA GLY A 568 -2.98 37.61 43.22
C GLY A 568 -1.90 38.11 44.17
N SER A 569 -2.18 39.22 44.83
CA SER A 569 -1.28 39.87 45.79
C SER A 569 -1.87 39.77 47.21
N PRO A 570 -1.41 38.85 48.06
CA PRO A 570 -1.82 38.78 49.45
C PRO A 570 -1.31 40.00 50.23
N ALA A 571 -2.10 40.46 51.21
CA ALA A 571 -1.64 41.46 52.17
C ALA A 571 -0.53 40.84 53.06
N THR A 572 0.58 41.56 53.23
CA THR A 572 1.76 41.10 53.98
C THR A 572 1.74 41.48 55.47
N THR A 573 0.72 42.21 55.90
CA THR A 573 0.48 42.55 57.30
C THR A 573 -0.99 42.33 57.64
N THR A 574 -1.29 42.14 58.92
CA THR A 574 -2.66 42.05 59.44
C THR A 574 -2.70 42.45 60.91
N LEU A 575 -3.83 42.99 61.39
CA LEU A 575 -3.99 43.35 62.80
C LEU A 575 -4.46 42.15 63.63
N ALA A 576 -3.99 42.05 64.87
CA ALA A 576 -4.57 41.15 65.87
C ALA A 576 -6.09 41.34 65.98
N SER A 577 -6.81 40.25 66.25
CA SER A 577 -8.28 40.18 66.30
C SER A 577 -9.03 40.58 65.02
N SER A 578 -8.33 40.96 63.94
CA SER A 578 -8.94 41.30 62.64
C SER A 578 -8.94 40.11 61.68
N ARG A 579 -10.01 39.95 60.89
CA ARG A 579 -10.13 38.81 59.95
C ARG A 579 -9.26 39.03 58.70
N TYR A 580 -8.22 38.22 58.55
CA TYR A 580 -7.49 38.08 57.30
C TYR A 580 -8.28 37.22 56.29
N SER A 581 -8.24 37.62 55.02
CA SER A 581 -8.79 36.83 53.91
C SER A 581 -8.06 37.15 52.60
N PHE A 582 -7.42 36.13 52.02
CA PHE A 582 -6.86 36.19 50.67
C PHE A 582 -7.36 34.99 49.86
N THR A 583 -7.66 35.18 48.58
CA THR A 583 -7.97 34.10 47.63
C THR A 583 -7.27 34.41 46.31
N PRO A 584 -6.44 33.50 45.77
CA PRO A 584 -5.80 33.71 44.48
C PRO A 584 -6.83 33.64 43.35
N SER A 585 -6.56 34.34 42.26
CA SER A 585 -7.19 34.04 40.97
C SER A 585 -6.42 32.89 40.32
N SER A 586 -7.12 31.98 39.66
CA SER A 586 -6.51 30.87 38.93
C SER A 586 -7.36 30.48 37.74
N ARG A 587 -6.71 30.11 36.64
CA ARG A 587 -7.40 29.58 35.46
C ARG A 587 -6.59 28.46 34.83
N ASP A 588 -7.30 27.39 34.51
CA ASP A 588 -6.81 26.36 33.60
C ASP A 588 -7.14 26.68 32.13
N ALA A 589 -6.32 26.21 31.20
CA ALA A 589 -6.51 26.43 29.77
C ALA A 589 -7.25 25.27 29.07
N ASP A 590 -7.10 24.06 29.62
CA ASP A 590 -7.74 22.81 29.20
C ASP A 590 -9.12 22.64 29.86
N GLY A 591 -9.31 23.29 31.02
CA GLY A 591 -10.49 23.16 31.86
C GLY A 591 -10.31 22.13 32.97
N ASP A 592 -9.07 21.69 33.22
CA ASP A 592 -8.76 20.66 34.21
C ASP A 592 -9.07 21.10 35.65
N ARG A 593 -9.38 20.12 36.50
CA ARG A 593 -9.89 20.36 37.85
C ARG A 593 -8.78 20.81 38.80
N LEU A 594 -8.68 22.13 38.97
CA LEU A 594 -7.71 22.74 39.87
C LEU A 594 -7.86 22.28 41.34
N THR A 595 -6.71 21.99 41.95
CA THR A 595 -6.51 21.70 43.37
C THR A 595 -5.40 22.58 43.93
N PHE A 596 -5.54 23.03 45.18
CA PHE A 596 -4.62 23.98 45.79
C PHE A 596 -3.92 23.40 47.01
N SER A 597 -2.67 23.81 47.22
CA SER A 597 -1.88 23.50 48.41
C SER A 597 -1.16 24.75 48.94
N ILE A 598 -0.73 24.70 50.20
CA ILE A 598 -0.01 25.79 50.86
C ILE A 598 1.16 25.24 51.69
N THR A 599 2.32 25.91 51.62
CA THR A 599 3.43 25.71 52.55
C THR A 599 3.54 26.89 53.50
N ASN A 600 4.10 26.65 54.70
CA ASN A 600 4.29 27.67 55.75
C ASN A 600 3.01 28.43 56.14
N LYS A 601 1.83 27.79 56.04
CA LYS A 601 0.54 28.38 56.45
C LYS A 601 0.60 28.88 57.91
N PRO A 602 0.22 30.15 58.21
CA PRO A 602 0.16 30.64 59.58
C PRO A 602 -0.67 29.74 60.50
N GLY A 603 -0.27 29.61 61.77
CA GLY A 603 -0.95 28.74 62.74
C GLY A 603 -2.43 29.10 62.94
N TRP A 604 -2.73 30.40 63.00
CA TRP A 604 -4.08 30.97 63.16
C TRP A 604 -4.95 30.91 61.89
N ALA A 605 -4.41 30.50 60.75
CA ALA A 605 -5.09 30.53 59.46
C ALA A 605 -5.65 29.17 59.03
N THR A 606 -6.78 29.19 58.32
CA THR A 606 -7.38 28.06 57.61
C THR A 606 -7.10 28.19 56.10
N PHE A 607 -7.06 27.07 55.38
CA PHE A 607 -6.80 27.06 53.94
C PHE A 607 -7.76 26.12 53.20
N ASN A 608 -8.38 26.62 52.13
CA ASN A 608 -9.33 25.87 51.31
C ASN A 608 -8.64 25.28 50.06
N THR A 609 -8.43 23.97 50.03
CA THR A 609 -7.75 23.25 48.93
C THR A 609 -8.53 23.21 47.62
N ARG A 610 -9.79 23.68 47.58
CA ARG A 610 -10.61 23.81 46.36
C ARG A 610 -10.62 25.23 45.77
N THR A 611 -10.28 26.26 46.56
CA THR A 611 -10.33 27.66 46.10
C THR A 611 -9.02 28.43 46.32
N GLY A 612 -8.04 27.86 47.00
CA GLY A 612 -6.82 28.53 47.41
C GLY A 612 -7.02 29.59 48.51
N ALA A 613 -8.23 29.72 49.06
CA ALA A 613 -8.55 30.76 50.04
C ALA A 613 -7.82 30.52 51.38
N LEU A 614 -7.01 31.49 51.78
CA LEU A 614 -6.32 31.58 53.06
C LEU A 614 -7.07 32.57 53.95
N THR A 615 -7.75 32.10 55.01
CA THR A 615 -8.57 32.96 55.87
C THR A 615 -8.43 32.62 57.35
N GLY A 616 -8.51 33.60 58.24
CA GLY A 616 -8.44 33.39 59.68
C GLY A 616 -8.35 34.70 60.46
N THR A 617 -8.20 34.60 61.78
CA THR A 617 -8.05 35.76 62.67
C THR A 617 -6.91 35.48 63.64
N PRO A 618 -5.78 36.22 63.62
CA PRO A 618 -4.73 36.06 64.60
C PRO A 618 -5.18 36.56 65.98
N SER A 619 -4.78 35.86 67.03
CA SER A 619 -5.00 36.28 68.42
C SER A 619 -4.05 37.40 68.84
N ILE A 620 -4.35 38.09 69.95
CA ILE A 620 -3.46 39.11 70.54
C ILE A 620 -2.08 38.52 70.87
N GLY A 621 -2.02 37.27 71.34
CA GLY A 621 -0.77 36.53 71.57
C GLY A 621 0.02 36.18 70.29
N ALA A 622 -0.43 36.59 69.11
CA ALA A 622 0.32 36.46 67.86
C ALA A 622 1.02 37.76 67.42
N VAL A 623 0.83 38.89 68.10
CA VAL A 623 1.48 40.18 67.75
C VAL A 623 3.01 40.04 67.72
N GLY A 624 3.63 40.61 66.68
CA GLY A 624 5.07 40.51 66.40
C GLY A 624 5.50 39.22 65.70
N ASN A 625 4.61 38.22 65.53
CA ASN A 625 4.94 37.03 64.77
C ASN A 625 4.89 37.29 63.26
N ILE A 626 5.97 36.95 62.57
CA ILE A 626 6.07 37.00 61.11
C ILE A 626 6.13 35.57 60.58
N THR A 627 5.06 35.13 59.92
CA THR A 627 5.05 33.84 59.20
C THR A 627 5.69 34.06 57.84
N ARG A 628 6.85 33.44 57.61
CA ARG A 628 7.68 33.70 56.42
C ARG A 628 7.56 32.63 55.33
N ASN A 629 7.86 33.02 54.09
CA ASN A 629 7.92 32.15 52.92
C ASN A 629 6.64 31.33 52.70
N ILE A 630 5.47 31.94 52.93
CA ILE A 630 4.17 31.35 52.61
C ILE A 630 4.12 31.20 51.09
N SER A 631 3.84 29.98 50.59
CA SER A 631 3.64 29.75 49.17
C SER A 631 2.34 28.99 48.93
N ILE A 632 1.47 29.59 48.13
CA ILE A 632 0.22 28.96 47.68
C ILE A 632 0.45 28.45 46.26
N SER A 633 0.12 27.19 46.04
CA SER A 633 0.28 26.49 44.76
C SER A 633 -1.06 25.98 44.24
N VAL A 634 -1.17 25.85 42.92
CA VAL A 634 -2.29 25.20 42.22
C VAL A 634 -1.76 24.10 41.29
N SER A 635 -2.55 23.05 41.12
CA SER A 635 -2.24 21.89 40.29
C SER A 635 -3.52 21.40 39.58
N ASP A 636 -3.36 21.14 38.28
CA ASP A 636 -4.29 20.46 37.36
C ASP A 636 -4.39 18.94 37.64
N GLY A 637 -3.36 18.37 38.29
CA GLY A 637 -3.17 16.94 38.53
C GLY A 637 -1.93 16.36 37.84
N GLN A 638 -1.36 17.05 36.84
CA GLN A 638 -0.18 16.64 36.06
C GLN A 638 1.04 17.56 36.30
N THR A 639 0.80 18.86 36.49
CA THR A 639 1.78 19.92 36.68
C THR A 639 1.41 20.81 37.89
N ARG A 640 2.26 21.81 38.19
CA ARG A 640 2.04 22.72 39.32
C ARG A 640 2.58 24.12 39.00
N ARG A 641 1.90 25.14 39.52
CA ARG A 641 2.38 26.54 39.58
C ARG A 641 2.12 27.12 40.97
N SER A 642 2.85 28.17 41.32
CA SER A 642 2.80 28.80 42.63
C SER A 642 2.80 30.32 42.50
N LEU A 643 2.19 31.01 43.46
CA LEU A 643 2.46 32.43 43.65
C LEU A 643 3.93 32.64 44.05
N LYS A 644 4.43 33.86 43.83
CA LYS A 644 5.64 34.33 44.53
C LYS A 644 5.42 34.17 46.03
N SER A 645 6.42 33.67 46.75
CA SER A 645 6.34 33.56 48.21
C SER A 645 6.19 34.93 48.87
N PHE A 646 5.48 34.94 49.99
CA PHE A 646 5.17 36.15 50.75
C PHE A 646 5.23 35.86 52.26
N ASP A 647 5.34 36.92 53.04
CA ASP A 647 5.34 36.86 54.50
C ASP A 647 4.03 37.51 55.01
N ILE A 648 3.52 37.07 56.17
CA ILE A 648 2.49 37.81 56.92
C ILE A 648 3.02 38.13 58.31
N GLU A 649 3.12 39.43 58.62
CA GLU A 649 3.33 39.96 59.96
C GLU A 649 1.99 40.24 60.66
N VAL A 650 1.87 39.85 61.93
CA VAL A 650 0.75 40.24 62.79
C VAL A 650 1.13 41.47 63.61
N LEU A 651 0.50 42.60 63.30
CA LEU A 651 0.66 43.87 64.00
C LEU A 651 -0.33 43.97 65.18
N GLY A 652 0.09 44.65 66.24
CA GLY A 652 -0.80 45.01 67.34
C GLY A 652 -1.69 46.19 66.96
N SER A 653 -2.88 46.28 67.57
CA SER A 653 -3.62 47.53 67.62
C SER A 653 -2.80 48.56 68.40
N SER A 654 -2.70 49.79 67.90
CA SER A 654 -2.00 50.88 68.57
C SER A 654 -2.84 51.43 69.72
N ASN A 655 -2.86 50.69 70.84
CA ASN A 655 -3.41 51.20 72.09
C ASN A 655 -2.43 52.21 72.69
N GLY A 656 -2.92 53.39 73.06
CA GLY A 656 -2.10 54.47 73.60
C GLY A 656 -1.92 54.41 75.12
N SER A 657 -1.26 55.44 75.66
CA SER A 657 -1.07 55.63 77.09
C SER A 657 -1.37 57.07 77.51
N VAL A 658 -1.66 57.25 78.79
CA VAL A 658 -1.75 58.57 79.43
C VAL A 658 -0.84 58.60 80.66
N THR A 659 -0.02 59.64 80.75
CA THR A 659 0.64 60.00 82.00
C THR A 659 -0.26 60.97 82.74
N LEU A 660 -0.75 60.55 83.90
CA LEU A 660 -1.43 61.42 84.86
C LEU A 660 -0.38 62.00 85.82
N SER A 661 -0.57 63.23 86.24
CA SER A 661 0.21 63.87 87.30
C SER A 661 -0.69 64.71 88.20
N TRP A 662 -0.36 64.77 89.49
CA TRP A 662 -1.14 65.45 90.51
C TRP A 662 -0.24 66.00 91.61
N MET A 663 -0.76 66.94 92.39
CA MET A 663 -0.11 67.40 93.62
C MET A 663 -0.66 66.58 94.79
N PRO A 664 0.18 65.87 95.57
CA PRO A 664 -0.23 65.26 96.84
C PRO A 664 -0.85 66.30 97.78
N PRO A 665 -1.92 65.96 98.52
CA PRO A 665 -2.45 66.85 99.56
C PRO A 665 -1.47 66.94 100.74
N THR A 666 -1.37 68.12 101.33
CA THR A 666 -0.56 68.40 102.55
C THR A 666 -1.41 68.56 103.81
N GLU A 667 -2.74 68.61 103.66
CA GLU A 667 -3.70 68.89 104.72
C GLU A 667 -4.94 67.98 104.58
N ASN A 668 -5.60 67.74 105.71
CA ASN A 668 -6.90 67.07 105.82
C ASN A 668 -8.05 68.03 105.47
N THR A 669 -9.28 67.51 105.34
CA THR A 669 -10.48 68.33 105.06
C THR A 669 -10.91 69.25 106.20
N ASP A 670 -10.26 69.21 107.35
CA ASP A 670 -10.40 70.15 108.48
C ASP A 670 -9.26 71.17 108.57
N ASN A 671 -8.36 71.20 107.57
CA ASN A 671 -7.12 71.99 107.50
C ASN A 671 -6.06 71.62 108.58
N THR A 672 -6.13 70.42 109.17
CA THR A 672 -5.00 69.87 109.94
C THR A 672 -3.93 69.29 109.00
N ALA A 673 -2.66 69.34 109.40
CA ALA A 673 -1.56 68.84 108.56
C ALA A 673 -1.64 67.32 108.36
N LEU A 674 -1.63 66.88 107.10
CA LEU A 674 -1.71 65.47 106.73
C LEU A 674 -0.34 64.81 106.90
N SER A 675 -0.22 63.94 107.91
CA SER A 675 1.02 63.25 108.27
C SER A 675 0.99 61.74 108.04
N ASP A 676 -0.17 61.17 107.67
CA ASP A 676 -0.39 59.73 107.53
C ASP A 676 -0.94 59.31 106.15
N LEU A 677 -0.70 60.12 105.11
CA LEU A 677 -1.00 59.76 103.71
C LEU A 677 -0.38 58.39 103.37
N ALA A 678 -1.19 57.45 102.87
CA ALA A 678 -0.78 56.07 102.59
C ALA A 678 -0.76 55.73 101.09
N GLY A 679 -1.54 56.42 100.28
CA GLY A 679 -1.57 56.19 98.84
C GLY A 679 -2.62 57.00 98.09
N PHE A 680 -2.79 56.63 96.82
CA PHE A 680 -3.74 57.24 95.90
C PHE A 680 -4.55 56.16 95.19
N LYS A 681 -5.78 56.49 94.81
CA LYS A 681 -6.63 55.64 93.97
C LYS A 681 -7.12 56.43 92.78
N ILE A 682 -6.67 56.02 91.60
CA ILE A 682 -7.09 56.61 90.32
C ILE A 682 -8.34 55.87 89.87
N PHE A 683 -9.36 56.59 89.41
CA PHE A 683 -10.58 56.03 88.82
C PHE A 683 -10.72 56.55 87.39
N TYR A 684 -11.16 55.71 86.45
CA TYR A 684 -11.30 56.14 85.06
C TYR A 684 -12.40 55.41 84.26
N GLY A 685 -12.89 56.09 83.22
CA GLY A 685 -13.92 55.60 82.31
C GLY A 685 -14.00 56.39 81.00
N THR A 686 -14.89 56.00 80.10
CA THR A 686 -15.11 56.63 78.78
C THR A 686 -16.38 57.49 78.77
N THR A 687 -16.80 58.00 79.93
CA THR A 687 -18.00 58.83 80.09
C THR A 687 -17.77 59.75 81.29
N PRO A 688 -18.05 61.08 81.18
CA PRO A 688 -17.83 62.02 82.27
C PRO A 688 -18.55 61.59 83.56
N GLY A 689 -17.87 61.68 84.70
CA GLY A 689 -18.43 61.32 86.01
C GLY A 689 -18.68 59.82 86.24
N VAL A 690 -18.39 58.94 85.27
CA VAL A 690 -18.66 57.48 85.37
C VAL A 690 -17.36 56.70 85.21
N TYR A 691 -16.80 56.27 86.35
CA TYR A 691 -15.47 55.67 86.44
C TYR A 691 -15.52 54.20 86.89
N PRO A 692 -15.85 53.24 86.00
CA PRO A 692 -15.99 51.82 86.36
C PRO A 692 -14.65 51.11 86.63
N ASN A 693 -13.52 51.69 86.21
CA ASN A 693 -12.18 51.14 86.43
C ASN A 693 -11.48 51.90 87.56
N SER A 694 -10.64 51.22 88.35
CA SER A 694 -9.77 51.90 89.32
C SER A 694 -8.41 51.21 89.50
N ILE A 695 -7.39 51.99 89.84
CA ILE A 695 -6.02 51.58 90.10
C ILE A 695 -5.63 52.08 91.49
N ASP A 696 -5.18 51.17 92.36
CA ASP A 696 -4.78 51.45 93.74
C ASP A 696 -3.24 51.54 93.84
N ILE A 697 -2.74 52.69 94.30
CA ILE A 697 -1.32 53.05 94.30
C ILE A 697 -0.87 53.27 95.76
N LYS A 698 -0.35 52.19 96.36
CA LYS A 698 0.15 52.13 97.75
C LYS A 698 1.54 52.74 97.91
N ASN A 699 1.67 54.00 97.50
CA ASN A 699 2.87 54.81 97.65
C ASN A 699 2.47 56.28 97.80
N PRO A 700 2.66 56.91 98.97
CA PRO A 700 2.28 58.31 99.18
C PRO A 700 3.27 59.31 98.57
N SER A 701 4.48 58.87 98.23
CA SER A 701 5.55 59.72 97.66
C SER A 701 5.48 59.90 96.14
N ILE A 702 4.41 59.40 95.50
CA ILE A 702 4.25 59.43 94.04
C ILE A 702 3.29 60.55 93.62
N SER A 703 3.65 61.28 92.57
CA SER A 703 2.89 62.41 92.02
C SER A 703 2.54 62.25 90.53
N SER A 704 2.82 61.07 89.97
CA SER A 704 2.47 60.73 88.59
C SER A 704 2.30 59.21 88.40
N TYR A 705 1.52 58.82 87.38
CA TYR A 705 1.30 57.42 87.02
C TYR A 705 1.01 57.31 85.53
N ILE A 706 1.49 56.24 84.89
CA ILE A 706 1.22 55.94 83.49
C ILE A 706 0.18 54.83 83.42
N ILE A 707 -0.96 55.11 82.79
CA ILE A 707 -1.93 54.10 82.39
C ILE A 707 -1.67 53.80 80.92
N ASP A 708 -1.22 52.59 80.62
CA ASP A 708 -0.91 52.12 79.27
C ASP A 708 -2.03 51.25 78.69
N ASN A 709 -1.83 50.80 77.45
CA ASN A 709 -2.71 49.86 76.76
C ASN A 709 -4.19 50.30 76.68
N LEU A 710 -4.46 51.61 76.62
CA LEU A 710 -5.81 52.15 76.43
C LEU A 710 -6.21 52.09 74.94
N PRO A 711 -7.34 51.45 74.58
CA PRO A 711 -7.92 51.54 73.23
C PRO A 711 -8.19 52.99 72.79
N SER A 712 -8.30 53.21 71.48
CA SER A 712 -8.68 54.53 70.90
C SER A 712 -10.05 54.99 71.42
N ASN A 713 -10.08 56.01 72.28
CA ASN A 713 -11.29 56.60 72.87
C ASN A 713 -10.97 57.89 73.66
N THR A 714 -12.00 58.63 74.07
CA THR A 714 -11.88 59.69 75.09
C THR A 714 -12.06 59.09 76.47
N TYR A 715 -11.07 59.30 77.35
CA TYR A 715 -11.09 58.85 78.73
C TYR A 715 -11.13 60.03 79.71
N TYR A 716 -11.79 59.79 80.84
CA TYR A 716 -11.98 60.70 81.95
C TYR A 716 -11.41 60.06 83.22
N PHE A 717 -10.66 60.84 84.00
CA PHE A 717 -9.86 60.38 85.12
C PHE A 717 -10.08 61.27 86.35
N VAL A 718 -10.20 60.67 87.53
CA VAL A 718 -10.13 61.35 88.83
C VAL A 718 -9.23 60.57 89.80
N ILE A 719 -8.73 61.26 90.82
CA ILE A 719 -7.86 60.66 91.85
C ILE A 719 -8.42 60.99 93.23
N ALA A 720 -8.48 60.00 94.11
CA ALA A 720 -8.63 60.21 95.55
C ALA A 720 -7.30 59.89 96.25
N ALA A 721 -6.89 60.70 97.22
CA ALA A 721 -5.86 60.31 98.18
C ALA A 721 -6.50 59.49 99.32
N TYR A 722 -5.74 58.65 100.01
CA TYR A 722 -6.21 57.98 101.22
C TYR A 722 -5.13 57.87 102.30
N ASN A 723 -5.57 57.90 103.56
CA ASN A 723 -4.70 57.89 104.73
C ASN A 723 -4.43 56.47 105.26
N SER A 724 -3.66 56.37 106.36
CA SER A 724 -3.25 55.10 106.98
C SER A 724 -4.43 54.23 107.45
N ALA A 725 -5.57 54.84 107.78
CA ALA A 725 -6.81 54.17 108.14
C ALA A 725 -7.68 53.75 106.93
N GLY A 726 -7.23 54.04 105.70
CA GLY A 726 -7.98 53.76 104.46
C GLY A 726 -9.13 54.73 104.19
N ILE A 727 -9.19 55.87 104.89
CA ILE A 727 -10.18 56.92 104.65
C ILE A 727 -9.74 57.72 103.42
N SER A 728 -10.62 57.76 102.41
CA SER A 728 -10.37 58.46 101.14
C SER A 728 -10.83 59.93 101.18
N SER A 729 -10.11 60.78 100.46
CA SER A 729 -10.55 62.13 100.12
C SER A 729 -11.76 62.11 99.16
N ALA A 730 -12.37 63.28 98.96
CA ALA A 730 -13.15 63.52 97.74
C ALA A 730 -12.27 63.34 96.48
N TYR A 731 -12.89 63.13 95.32
CA TYR A 731 -12.20 63.10 94.05
C TYR A 731 -11.56 64.46 93.70
N SER A 732 -10.43 64.41 92.99
CA SER A 732 -9.86 65.54 92.27
C SER A 732 -10.86 66.13 91.26
N ASN A 733 -10.49 67.26 90.64
CA ASN A 733 -11.11 67.62 89.37
C ASN A 733 -10.97 66.47 88.36
N GLU A 734 -11.94 66.35 87.47
CA GLU A 734 -11.86 65.44 86.33
C GLU A 734 -10.77 65.93 85.37
N ALA A 735 -9.98 65.00 84.83
CA ALA A 735 -9.03 65.23 83.74
C ALA A 735 -9.46 64.39 82.53
N THR A 736 -9.35 64.94 81.33
CA THR A 736 -9.78 64.27 80.08
C THR A 736 -8.60 64.07 79.14
N LYS A 737 -8.51 62.89 78.51
CA LYS A 737 -7.54 62.60 77.46
C LYS A 737 -8.17 61.81 76.33
N VAL A 738 -8.04 62.31 75.10
CA VAL A 738 -8.25 61.50 73.89
C VAL A 738 -7.02 60.64 73.66
N ILE A 739 -7.25 59.34 73.53
CA ILE A 739 -6.30 58.35 73.01
C ILE A 739 -6.72 58.09 71.56
N ASN A 740 -5.77 58.23 70.63
CA ASN A 740 -5.98 58.08 69.18
C ASN A 740 -5.49 56.70 68.72
#